data_AF-A0A9E2QVQ7-F1
#
_entry.id   AF-A0A9E2QVQ7-F1
#
_cell.length_a   1.000
_cell.length_b   1.000
_cell.length_c   1.000
_cell.angle_alpha   90.00
_cell.angle_beta   90.00
_cell.angle_gamma   90.00
#
_symmetry.space_group_name_H-M   'P 1'
#
loop_
_entity.id
_entity.type
_entity.pdbx_description
1 polymer ?
#
loop_
_entity_poly.entity_id
_entity_poly.type
_entity_poly.pdbx_seq_one_letter_code
_entity_poly.pdbx_strand_id
1 'polypeptide(L)'
;MPGPAEPPRYTVAVRALCEFGARAGDLDLRFTPAPTAQQGIEGHRAVAGRREPGWQAEFALETRMDELRVRGRADGWDPGRGLVEEIKTHRGDPARLPANHRALHRAQARVYGWLLCERFGLPRITVSVVYVAIEDLRETRHDEDCAADELRADFIALCERWLTWARSEALHRAARDAALAALPFPQAAWREGQRELAEAVFRSARAGACLMAQAPTGIGKTLGTLFPLLKACASQGIDRVFYLTAKSPGAALALEAADAMREAAGAVRADGGADAGTDAARARPSGLPLRVLALTAKDKACEHPDKACHGDSCPLARGFHDRLPAARAAAADRASQARLDAAELRELALAHGLCPYWLGHEMARWSDLVVADYNHYFDTSALLHALSQEQGWQVALAVDEAHNLPERARAMWSAELASPGLRAAMADAPAALRRPLQRLQRAWNRLARESDVPWRALDSLPAPLLRALEAVTEACSDQLADEPAGLSPALRQLHFDALALLRLLETHDPAHSVIDLRLLAGDPPRGARAPDTVLGLRNLLPAPFIGPRMQAAHASVLFSATLAPASFHADLLGLPADARWLEVSGPFRPEQLTVRIVSGVSTRLADRDASLTPIADLIAAQFAKTPGNYLAFFSSHDYLARAADRLAERHPALPQWRQPRGADPAARAAFLAQFAPGGQGVGFAVLGGAFAEGVDLPGERLIGAFVATLGLPPAEPLNELTRARLDAAFGQGHDYTYLYPGLRKVVQAAGRVIRTPHDRGWVFLIDDRFRRPEVRRLLPGWWRLAD
;
A
#
# COMPACT_ATOMS: atom_id res chain seq x y z
N MET A 1 -39.38 -13.43 38.61
CA MET A 1 -39.18 -12.78 37.30
C MET A 1 -37.71 -12.90 36.97
N PRO A 2 -37.31 -13.55 35.87
CA PRO A 2 -35.92 -13.46 35.42
C PRO A 2 -35.63 -11.99 35.14
N GLY A 3 -34.55 -11.46 35.73
CA GLY A 3 -34.13 -10.07 35.54
C GLY A 3 -33.89 -9.76 34.05
N PRO A 4 -33.82 -8.47 33.67
CA PRO A 4 -33.53 -8.10 32.28
C PRO A 4 -32.24 -8.77 31.85
N ALA A 5 -32.30 -9.60 30.80
CA ALA A 5 -31.13 -10.26 30.25
C ALA A 5 -30.10 -9.19 29.85
N GLU A 6 -28.89 -9.24 30.42
CA GLU A 6 -27.81 -8.30 30.10
C GLU A 6 -27.61 -8.22 28.58
N PRO A 7 -27.34 -7.06 27.99
CA PRO A 7 -27.11 -6.95 26.55
C PRO A 7 -25.94 -7.85 26.10
N PRO A 8 -25.97 -8.41 24.88
CA PRO A 8 -24.87 -9.22 24.37
C PRO A 8 -23.59 -8.37 24.28
N ARG A 9 -22.47 -8.89 24.81
CA ARG A 9 -21.17 -8.22 24.80
C ARG A 9 -20.56 -8.18 23.40
N TYR A 10 -20.80 -9.23 22.61
CA TYR A 10 -20.28 -9.37 21.25
C TYR A 10 -21.41 -9.58 20.25
N THR A 11 -21.24 -9.13 19.02
CA THR A 11 -22.13 -9.43 17.90
C THR A 11 -21.30 -9.86 16.70
N VAL A 12 -21.66 -10.99 16.09
CA VAL A 12 -21.00 -11.51 14.89
C VAL A 12 -22.03 -11.87 13.82
N ALA A 13 -21.71 -11.58 12.56
CA ALA A 13 -22.51 -12.07 11.44
C ALA A 13 -22.24 -13.57 11.21
N VAL A 14 -23.25 -14.36 10.84
CA VAL A 14 -23.09 -15.80 10.54
C VAL A 14 -21.92 -16.04 9.57
N ARG A 15 -21.85 -15.25 8.49
CA ARG A 15 -20.74 -15.32 7.52
C ARG A 15 -19.36 -15.16 8.19
N ALA A 16 -19.19 -14.13 9.02
CA ALA A 16 -17.93 -13.85 9.71
C ALA A 16 -17.57 -14.94 10.74
N LEU A 17 -18.58 -15.50 11.42
CA LEU A 17 -18.41 -16.62 12.34
C LEU A 17 -17.88 -17.86 11.61
N CYS A 18 -18.49 -18.21 10.47
CA CYS A 18 -18.05 -19.34 9.64
C CYS A 18 -16.68 -19.08 9.01
N GLU A 19 -16.40 -17.87 8.51
CA GLU A 19 -15.09 -17.52 7.94
C GLU A 19 -13.97 -17.61 8.98
N PHE A 20 -14.27 -17.34 10.26
CA PHE A 20 -13.33 -17.51 11.35
C PHE A 20 -13.17 -18.96 11.78
N GLY A 21 -14.28 -19.65 12.01
CA GLY A 21 -14.31 -20.93 12.73
C GLY A 21 -14.44 -22.18 11.88
N ALA A 22 -14.75 -22.08 10.59
CA ALA A 22 -15.04 -23.21 9.70
C ALA A 22 -14.09 -23.34 8.50
N ARG A 23 -13.09 -22.45 8.36
CA ARG A 23 -12.05 -22.61 7.32
C ARG A 23 -11.22 -23.87 7.61
N ALA A 24 -11.06 -24.71 6.60
CA ALA A 24 -10.32 -25.96 6.67
C ALA A 24 -9.62 -26.24 5.34
N GLY A 25 -8.61 -27.11 5.36
CA GLY A 25 -7.88 -27.56 4.19
C GLY A 25 -6.89 -26.54 3.64
N ASP A 26 -6.72 -26.57 2.33
CA ASP A 26 -5.67 -25.83 1.63
C ASP A 26 -5.95 -24.33 1.56
N LEU A 27 -4.88 -23.54 1.58
CA LEU A 27 -4.90 -22.22 0.98
C LEU A 27 -5.03 -22.43 -0.52
N ASP A 28 -6.03 -21.83 -1.14
CA ASP A 28 -6.26 -21.97 -2.57
C ASP A 28 -6.57 -20.61 -3.19
N LEU A 29 -5.61 -20.09 -3.93
CA LEU A 29 -5.69 -18.80 -4.61
C LEU A 29 -5.74 -18.96 -6.12
N ARG A 30 -6.13 -20.15 -6.60
CA ARG A 30 -6.56 -20.28 -7.99
C ARG A 30 -7.66 -19.26 -8.22
N PHE A 31 -7.51 -18.48 -9.29
CA PHE A 31 -8.53 -17.53 -9.69
C PHE A 31 -9.83 -18.31 -9.90
N THR A 32 -10.81 -18.07 -9.02
CA THR A 32 -12.14 -18.63 -9.16
C THR A 32 -12.97 -17.55 -9.82
N PRO A 33 -13.39 -17.72 -11.08
CA PRO A 33 -14.22 -16.74 -11.76
C PRO A 33 -15.48 -16.48 -10.93
N ALA A 34 -15.63 -15.24 -10.48
CA ALA A 34 -16.76 -14.84 -9.67
C ALA A 34 -17.77 -14.09 -10.55
N PRO A 35 -19.08 -14.30 -10.35
CA PRO A 35 -20.10 -13.42 -10.90
C PRO A 35 -19.89 -11.97 -10.47
N THR A 36 -20.29 -11.01 -11.31
CA THR A 36 -20.41 -9.62 -10.85
C THR A 36 -21.49 -9.52 -9.77
N ALA A 37 -21.47 -8.45 -8.96
CA ALA A 37 -22.50 -8.23 -7.94
C ALA A 37 -23.91 -8.23 -8.54
N GLN A 38 -24.08 -7.65 -9.73
CA GLN A 38 -25.35 -7.64 -10.46
C GLN A 38 -25.75 -9.05 -10.92
N GLN A 39 -24.84 -9.82 -11.51
CA GLN A 39 -25.10 -11.21 -11.90
C GLN A 39 -25.47 -12.07 -10.68
N GLY A 40 -24.83 -11.84 -9.54
CA GLY A 40 -25.19 -12.46 -8.27
C GLY A 40 -26.64 -12.16 -7.87
N ILE A 41 -27.03 -10.88 -7.87
CA ILE A 41 -28.40 -10.46 -7.54
C ILE A 41 -29.42 -11.05 -8.50
N GLU A 42 -29.13 -11.05 -9.81
CA GLU A 42 -30.00 -11.63 -10.84
C GLU A 42 -30.16 -13.14 -10.66
N GLY A 43 -29.07 -13.85 -10.36
CA GLY A 43 -29.09 -15.28 -10.04
C GLY A 43 -29.96 -15.59 -8.82
N HIS A 44 -29.80 -14.84 -7.72
CA HIS A 44 -30.64 -15.01 -6.52
C HIS A 44 -32.12 -14.72 -6.81
N ARG A 45 -32.43 -13.66 -7.58
CA ARG A 45 -33.82 -13.37 -8.00
C ARG A 45 -34.42 -14.47 -8.87
N ALA A 46 -33.63 -15.04 -9.78
CA ALA A 46 -34.09 -16.12 -10.66
C ALA A 46 -34.39 -17.41 -9.89
N VAL A 47 -33.60 -17.71 -8.85
CA VAL A 47 -33.92 -18.83 -7.94
C VAL A 47 -35.19 -18.53 -7.16
N ALA A 48 -35.28 -17.35 -6.53
CA ALA A 48 -36.46 -16.95 -5.75
C ALA A 48 -37.76 -17.01 -6.57
N GLY A 49 -37.73 -16.54 -7.82
CA GLY A 49 -38.89 -16.58 -8.73
C GLY A 49 -39.31 -17.99 -9.17
N ARG A 50 -38.48 -19.01 -8.96
CA ARG A 50 -38.78 -20.43 -9.25
C ARG A 50 -39.29 -21.20 -8.01
N ARG A 51 -39.34 -20.57 -6.84
CA ARG A 51 -39.81 -21.19 -5.59
C ARG A 51 -41.32 -21.00 -5.41
N GLU A 52 -41.92 -21.90 -4.63
CA GLU A 52 -43.35 -21.91 -4.32
C GLU A 52 -43.78 -20.72 -3.44
N PRO A 53 -45.07 -20.33 -3.43
CA PRO A 53 -45.54 -19.16 -2.66
C PRO A 53 -45.29 -19.18 -1.15
N GLY A 54 -45.05 -20.37 -0.56
CA GLY A 54 -44.72 -20.53 0.86
C GLY A 54 -43.26 -20.27 1.22
N TRP A 55 -42.37 -20.16 0.22
CA TRP A 55 -40.95 -19.91 0.40
C TRP A 55 -40.68 -18.43 0.67
N GLN A 56 -39.85 -18.15 1.67
CA GLN A 56 -39.53 -16.81 2.13
C GLN A 56 -38.08 -16.46 1.78
N ALA A 57 -37.91 -15.43 0.96
CA ALA A 57 -36.60 -14.90 0.62
C ALA A 57 -35.99 -14.12 1.79
N GLU A 58 -34.65 -14.11 1.87
CA GLU A 58 -33.92 -13.14 2.68
C GLU A 58 -34.33 -13.13 4.18
N PHE A 59 -34.51 -14.32 4.74
CA PHE A 59 -35.08 -14.51 6.07
C PHE A 59 -34.09 -14.14 7.17
N ALA A 60 -34.39 -13.08 7.91
CA ALA A 60 -33.55 -12.60 9.01
C ALA A 60 -33.63 -13.53 10.23
N LEU A 61 -32.46 -13.91 10.73
CA LEU A 61 -32.29 -14.83 11.84
C LEU A 61 -31.29 -14.26 12.84
N GLU A 62 -31.58 -14.49 14.12
CA GLU A 62 -30.64 -14.21 15.19
C GLU A 62 -30.84 -15.17 16.36
N THR A 63 -29.76 -15.39 17.08
CA THR A 63 -29.75 -16.13 18.34
C THR A 63 -28.69 -15.56 19.27
N ARG A 64 -28.70 -16.03 20.51
CA ARG A 64 -27.72 -15.69 21.52
C ARG A 64 -27.14 -16.95 22.13
N MET A 65 -25.81 -17.01 22.17
CA MET A 65 -25.07 -17.98 22.96
C MET A 65 -24.20 -17.22 23.96
N ASP A 66 -24.45 -17.42 25.26
CA ASP A 66 -23.80 -16.69 26.35
C ASP A 66 -23.83 -15.16 26.14
N GLU A 67 -22.66 -14.56 25.91
CA GLU A 67 -22.43 -13.13 25.68
C GLU A 67 -22.32 -12.78 24.18
N LEU A 68 -22.46 -13.75 23.28
CA LEU A 68 -22.40 -13.59 21.82
C LEU A 68 -23.79 -13.56 21.21
N ARG A 69 -24.11 -12.50 20.47
CA ARG A 69 -25.23 -12.47 19.53
C ARG A 69 -24.73 -12.88 18.14
N VAL A 70 -25.35 -13.91 17.57
CA VAL A 70 -25.11 -14.32 16.19
C VAL A 70 -26.31 -13.89 15.35
N ARG A 71 -26.06 -13.16 14.26
CA ARG A 71 -27.13 -12.69 13.36
C ARG A 71 -26.78 -12.92 11.91
N GLY A 72 -27.79 -13.13 11.08
CA GLY A 72 -27.60 -13.27 9.65
C GLY A 72 -28.92 -13.28 8.91
N ARG A 73 -28.82 -13.58 7.62
CA ARG A 73 -29.95 -13.63 6.71
C ARG A 73 -29.77 -14.85 5.83
N ALA A 74 -30.63 -15.85 6.01
CA ALA A 74 -30.67 -16.99 5.11
C ALA A 74 -31.24 -16.55 3.76
N ASP A 75 -30.75 -17.10 2.66
CA ASP A 75 -31.24 -16.73 1.33
C ASP A 75 -32.68 -17.21 1.12
N GLY A 76 -33.03 -18.39 1.66
CA GLY A 76 -34.38 -18.97 1.57
C GLY A 76 -34.81 -19.78 2.79
N TRP A 77 -36.09 -19.69 3.15
CA TRP A 77 -36.75 -20.53 4.15
C TRP A 77 -38.10 -21.03 3.63
N ASP A 78 -38.29 -22.35 3.58
CA ASP A 78 -39.56 -23.00 3.26
C ASP A 78 -40.10 -23.72 4.51
N PRO A 79 -41.08 -23.12 5.21
CA PRO A 79 -41.69 -23.72 6.39
C PRO A 79 -42.46 -25.01 6.08
N GLY A 80 -43.05 -25.13 4.89
CA GLY A 80 -43.87 -26.27 4.51
C GLY A 80 -43.05 -27.54 4.32
N ARG A 81 -41.80 -27.38 3.87
CA ARG A 81 -40.85 -28.47 3.68
C ARG A 81 -39.84 -28.61 4.82
N GLY A 82 -39.79 -27.65 5.76
CA GLY A 82 -38.75 -27.60 6.77
C GLY A 82 -37.36 -27.49 6.13
N LEU A 83 -37.22 -26.60 5.14
CA LEU A 83 -36.02 -26.47 4.29
C LEU A 83 -35.43 -25.07 4.38
N VAL A 84 -34.14 -24.98 4.70
CA VAL A 84 -33.35 -23.75 4.57
C VAL A 84 -32.42 -23.82 3.37
N GLU A 85 -32.31 -22.74 2.60
CA GLU A 85 -31.45 -22.65 1.42
C GLU A 85 -30.42 -21.51 1.60
N GLU A 86 -29.15 -21.85 1.35
CA GLU A 86 -28.06 -20.89 1.14
C GLU A 86 -27.64 -20.94 -0.33
N ILE A 87 -27.79 -19.82 -1.04
CA ILE A 87 -27.62 -19.73 -2.49
C ILE A 87 -26.23 -19.17 -2.79
N LYS A 88 -25.52 -19.80 -3.73
CA LYS A 88 -24.18 -19.40 -4.19
C LYS A 88 -24.13 -19.38 -5.71
N THR A 89 -24.05 -18.19 -6.28
CA THR A 89 -23.80 -18.02 -7.71
C THR A 89 -22.34 -18.28 -8.06
N HIS A 90 -22.09 -19.01 -9.14
CA HIS A 90 -20.74 -19.32 -9.62
C HIS A 90 -20.67 -19.25 -11.16
N ARG A 91 -19.45 -19.18 -11.68
CA ARG A 91 -19.14 -19.41 -13.10
C ARG A 91 -18.48 -20.78 -13.27
N GLY A 92 -18.73 -21.46 -14.39
CA GLY A 92 -18.18 -22.79 -14.67
C GLY A 92 -18.76 -23.93 -13.83
N ASP A 93 -18.10 -25.09 -13.80
CA ASP A 93 -18.61 -26.29 -13.11
C ASP A 93 -18.49 -26.19 -11.56
N PRO A 94 -19.59 -26.29 -10.79
CA PRO A 94 -19.55 -26.20 -9.33
C PRO A 94 -18.78 -27.36 -8.67
N ALA A 95 -18.60 -28.50 -9.36
CA ALA A 95 -17.77 -29.60 -8.86
C ALA A 95 -16.30 -29.19 -8.71
N ARG A 96 -15.85 -28.16 -9.44
CA ARG A 96 -14.48 -27.62 -9.37
C ARG A 96 -14.27 -26.59 -8.26
N LEU A 97 -15.33 -26.18 -7.56
CA LEU A 97 -15.19 -25.27 -6.42
C LEU A 97 -14.18 -25.86 -5.41
N PRO A 98 -13.21 -25.08 -4.92
CA PRO A 98 -12.28 -25.56 -3.91
C PRO A 98 -13.00 -26.15 -2.69
N ALA A 99 -12.48 -27.26 -2.16
CA ALA A 99 -13.13 -27.99 -1.06
C ALA A 99 -13.31 -27.13 0.19
N ASN A 100 -12.34 -26.25 0.47
CA ASN A 100 -12.38 -25.26 1.55
C ASN A 100 -13.55 -24.26 1.38
N HIS A 101 -13.86 -23.81 0.16
CA HIS A 101 -15.00 -22.92 -0.12
C HIS A 101 -16.33 -23.64 0.08
N ARG A 102 -16.46 -24.87 -0.41
CA ARG A 102 -17.68 -25.68 -0.20
C ARG A 102 -17.92 -25.96 1.28
N ALA A 103 -16.87 -26.24 2.04
CA ALA A 103 -16.95 -26.42 3.49
C ALA A 103 -17.50 -25.17 4.20
N LEU A 104 -17.04 -23.98 3.78
CA LEU A 104 -17.53 -22.71 4.31
C LEU A 104 -19.02 -22.46 3.99
N HIS A 105 -19.44 -22.70 2.75
CA HIS A 105 -20.85 -22.56 2.35
C HIS A 105 -21.76 -23.52 3.14
N ARG A 106 -21.32 -24.77 3.31
CA ARG A 106 -22.04 -25.77 4.12
C ARG A 106 -22.15 -25.34 5.58
N ALA A 107 -21.06 -24.84 6.17
CA ALA A 107 -21.07 -24.35 7.55
C ALA A 107 -22.07 -23.20 7.74
N GLN A 108 -22.14 -22.26 6.78
CA GLN A 108 -23.10 -21.16 6.81
C GLN A 108 -24.55 -21.66 6.77
N ALA A 109 -24.87 -22.57 5.84
CA ALA A 109 -26.20 -23.15 5.72
C ALA A 109 -26.62 -23.93 6.99
N ARG A 110 -25.71 -24.70 7.58
CA ARG A 110 -25.95 -25.44 8.83
C ARG A 110 -26.22 -24.53 10.02
N VAL A 111 -25.50 -23.39 10.13
CA VAL A 111 -25.80 -22.39 11.17
C VAL A 111 -27.22 -21.84 11.00
N TYR A 112 -27.64 -21.48 9.78
CA TYR A 112 -29.02 -21.05 9.55
C TYR A 112 -30.04 -22.16 9.87
N GLY A 113 -29.71 -23.41 9.57
CA GLY A 113 -30.49 -24.57 9.97
C GLY A 113 -30.72 -24.64 11.47
N TRP A 114 -29.65 -24.48 12.27
CA TRP A 114 -29.77 -24.41 13.74
C TRP A 114 -30.67 -23.27 14.20
N LEU A 115 -30.45 -22.04 13.68
CA LEU A 115 -31.22 -20.86 14.09
C LEU A 115 -32.72 -21.05 13.82
N LEU A 116 -33.09 -21.76 12.75
CA LEU A 116 -34.47 -22.11 12.44
C LEU A 116 -35.03 -23.22 13.33
N CYS A 117 -34.23 -24.27 13.59
CA CYS A 117 -34.59 -25.32 14.54
C CYS A 117 -34.89 -24.74 15.93
N GLU A 118 -34.05 -23.84 16.42
CA GLU A 118 -34.24 -23.16 17.70
C GLU A 118 -35.50 -22.29 17.68
N ARG A 119 -35.66 -21.44 16.66
CA ARG A 119 -36.78 -20.48 16.57
C ARG A 119 -38.14 -21.16 16.50
N PHE A 120 -38.24 -22.28 15.78
CA PHE A 120 -39.51 -22.94 15.49
C PHE A 120 -39.68 -24.28 16.23
N GLY A 121 -38.72 -24.69 17.07
CA GLY A 121 -38.77 -25.95 17.81
C GLY A 121 -38.74 -27.19 16.91
N LEU A 122 -38.03 -27.13 15.78
CA LEU A 122 -37.98 -28.23 14.82
C LEU A 122 -36.97 -29.29 15.27
N PRO A 123 -37.35 -30.57 15.40
CA PRO A 123 -36.41 -31.64 15.78
C PRO A 123 -35.45 -31.99 14.64
N ARG A 124 -35.82 -31.71 13.39
CA ARG A 124 -35.05 -31.94 12.17
C ARG A 124 -35.34 -30.85 11.15
N ILE A 125 -34.39 -30.61 10.26
CA ILE A 125 -34.50 -29.65 9.15
C ILE A 125 -33.66 -30.12 7.98
N THR A 126 -34.12 -29.88 6.75
CA THR A 126 -33.29 -30.05 5.56
C THR A 126 -32.49 -28.77 5.33
N VAL A 127 -31.17 -28.90 5.25
CA VAL A 127 -30.25 -27.81 4.93
C VAL A 127 -29.79 -27.99 3.50
N SER A 128 -29.89 -26.94 2.67
CA SER A 128 -29.48 -27.00 1.28
C SER A 128 -28.50 -25.89 0.93
N VAL A 129 -27.38 -26.26 0.30
CA VAL A 129 -26.55 -25.32 -0.43
C VAL A 129 -26.91 -25.43 -1.91
N VAL A 130 -27.33 -24.31 -2.50
CA VAL A 130 -27.77 -24.24 -3.89
C VAL A 130 -26.74 -23.47 -4.71
N TYR A 131 -26.00 -24.18 -5.57
CA TYR A 131 -25.09 -23.58 -6.52
C TYR A 131 -25.83 -23.21 -7.81
N VAL A 132 -25.69 -21.97 -8.25
CA VAL A 132 -26.36 -21.44 -9.44
C VAL A 132 -25.31 -21.03 -10.47
N ALA A 133 -25.30 -21.71 -11.61
CA ALA A 133 -24.48 -21.30 -12.76
C ALA A 133 -25.09 -20.04 -13.38
N ILE A 134 -24.31 -18.96 -13.49
CA ILE A 134 -24.85 -17.69 -13.99
C ILE A 134 -25.07 -17.68 -15.51
N GLU A 135 -24.49 -18.64 -16.23
CA GLU A 135 -24.53 -18.73 -17.69
C GLU A 135 -25.90 -19.25 -18.19
N ASP A 136 -26.45 -20.26 -17.52
CA ASP A 136 -27.70 -20.93 -17.89
C ASP A 136 -28.73 -21.00 -16.75
N LEU A 137 -28.40 -20.41 -15.59
CA LEU A 137 -29.22 -20.41 -14.37
C LEU A 137 -29.55 -21.84 -13.88
N ARG A 138 -28.70 -22.83 -14.20
CA ARG A 138 -28.84 -24.20 -13.72
C ARG A 138 -28.51 -24.29 -12.23
N GLU A 139 -29.37 -24.99 -11.49
CA GLU A 139 -29.20 -25.22 -10.05
C GLU A 139 -28.55 -26.59 -9.79
N THR A 140 -27.52 -26.61 -8.95
CA THR A 140 -26.97 -27.83 -8.36
C THR A 140 -27.19 -27.77 -6.85
N ARG A 141 -28.02 -28.70 -6.34
CA ARG A 141 -28.41 -28.74 -4.93
C ARG A 141 -27.60 -29.76 -4.16
N HIS A 142 -27.20 -29.39 -2.95
CA HIS A 142 -26.64 -30.31 -1.97
C HIS A 142 -27.51 -30.25 -0.71
N ASP A 143 -28.47 -31.16 -0.63
CA ASP A 143 -29.43 -31.26 0.46
C ASP A 143 -28.88 -32.21 1.55
N GLU A 144 -29.07 -31.83 2.81
CA GLU A 144 -28.65 -32.60 3.98
C GLU A 144 -29.75 -32.57 5.05
N ASP A 145 -30.29 -33.73 5.42
CA ASP A 145 -31.28 -33.85 6.49
C ASP A 145 -30.59 -33.91 7.86
N CYS A 146 -30.65 -32.81 8.60
CA CYS A 146 -29.92 -32.65 9.84
C CYS A 146 -30.84 -32.80 11.06
N ALA A 147 -30.32 -33.39 12.14
CA ALA A 147 -30.97 -33.31 13.45
C ALA A 147 -30.68 -31.96 14.11
N ALA A 148 -31.63 -31.40 14.86
CA ALA A 148 -31.44 -30.15 15.56
C ALA A 148 -30.25 -30.20 16.54
N ASP A 149 -30.08 -31.31 17.27
CA ASP A 149 -28.99 -31.49 18.24
C ASP A 149 -27.60 -31.49 17.58
N GLU A 150 -27.49 -32.04 16.37
CA GLU A 150 -26.25 -32.03 15.58
C GLU A 150 -25.90 -30.61 15.14
N LEU A 151 -26.87 -29.88 14.58
CA LEU A 151 -26.68 -28.49 14.17
C LEU A 151 -26.35 -27.58 15.36
N ARG A 152 -26.97 -27.84 16.51
CA ARG A 152 -26.69 -27.14 17.76
C ARG A 152 -25.25 -27.35 18.19
N ALA A 153 -24.77 -28.59 18.18
CA ALA A 153 -23.40 -28.91 18.57
C ALA A 153 -22.37 -28.19 17.67
N ASP A 154 -22.57 -28.21 16.34
CA ASP A 154 -21.72 -27.49 15.39
C ASP A 154 -21.71 -25.98 15.62
N PHE A 155 -22.90 -25.40 15.82
CA PHE A 155 -23.07 -23.98 16.11
C PHE A 155 -22.35 -23.57 17.39
N ILE A 156 -22.52 -24.34 18.47
CA ILE A 156 -21.83 -24.10 19.75
C ILE A 156 -20.32 -24.14 19.54
N ALA A 157 -19.79 -25.17 18.86
CA ALA A 157 -18.36 -25.29 18.63
C ALA A 157 -17.78 -24.09 17.84
N LEU A 158 -18.50 -23.57 16.85
CA LEU A 158 -18.12 -22.35 16.13
C LEU A 158 -18.11 -21.12 17.05
N CYS A 159 -19.15 -20.96 17.85
CA CYS A 159 -19.27 -19.85 18.78
C CYS A 159 -18.20 -19.89 19.88
N GLU A 160 -17.86 -21.07 20.42
CA GLU A 160 -16.80 -21.23 21.42
C GLU A 160 -15.43 -20.86 20.87
N ARG A 161 -15.10 -21.31 19.65
CA ARG A 161 -13.84 -20.92 18.97
C ARG A 161 -13.74 -19.41 18.80
N TRP A 162 -14.84 -18.78 18.36
CA TRP A 162 -14.89 -17.34 18.17
C TRP A 162 -14.82 -16.57 19.50
N LEU A 163 -15.59 -16.98 20.51
CA LEU A 163 -15.61 -16.37 21.84
C LEU A 163 -14.26 -16.46 22.52
N THR A 164 -13.56 -17.58 22.40
CA THR A 164 -12.20 -17.76 22.93
C THR A 164 -11.26 -16.70 22.35
N TRP A 165 -11.33 -16.48 21.04
CA TRP A 165 -10.58 -15.43 20.38
C TRP A 165 -11.01 -14.03 20.82
N ALA A 166 -12.31 -13.72 20.79
CA ALA A 166 -12.81 -12.38 21.12
C ALA A 166 -12.47 -11.98 22.56
N ARG A 167 -12.56 -12.92 23.51
CA ARG A 167 -12.12 -12.73 24.90
C ARG A 167 -10.62 -12.48 25.00
N SER A 168 -9.81 -13.28 24.30
CA SER A 168 -8.35 -13.10 24.27
C SER A 168 -7.96 -11.74 23.70
N GLU A 169 -8.60 -11.31 22.62
CA GLU A 169 -8.36 -10.01 22.00
C GLU A 169 -8.80 -8.85 22.90
N ALA A 170 -9.94 -8.97 23.57
CA ALA A 170 -10.38 -7.97 24.54
C ALA A 170 -9.42 -7.84 25.74
N LEU A 171 -8.93 -8.97 26.27
CA LEU A 171 -7.93 -8.99 27.35
C LEU A 171 -6.61 -8.36 26.90
N HIS A 172 -6.14 -8.71 25.70
CA HIS A 172 -4.95 -8.12 25.09
C HIS A 172 -5.08 -6.60 24.96
N ARG A 173 -6.17 -6.11 24.37
CA ARG A 173 -6.40 -4.67 24.18
C ARG A 173 -6.48 -3.92 25.51
N ALA A 174 -7.15 -4.46 26.52
CA ALA A 174 -7.18 -3.86 27.84
C ALA A 174 -5.78 -3.76 28.47
N ALA A 175 -4.96 -4.82 28.34
CA ALA A 175 -3.58 -4.83 28.83
C ALA A 175 -2.68 -3.84 28.05
N ARG A 176 -2.82 -3.82 26.72
CA ARG A 176 -2.14 -2.88 25.82
C ARG A 176 -2.48 -1.44 26.18
N ASP A 177 -3.75 -1.10 26.29
CA ASP A 177 -4.19 0.27 26.55
C ASP A 177 -3.73 0.76 27.93
N ALA A 178 -3.79 -0.10 28.95
CA ALA A 178 -3.23 0.20 30.27
C ALA A 178 -1.72 0.48 30.20
N ALA A 179 -0.97 -0.32 29.43
CA ALA A 179 0.48 -0.12 29.26
C ALA A 179 0.80 1.14 28.43
N LEU A 180 0.05 1.42 27.38
CA LEU A 180 0.22 2.61 26.52
C LEU A 180 -0.10 3.91 27.27
N ALA A 181 -1.10 3.90 28.15
CA ALA A 181 -1.41 5.05 29.01
C ALA A 181 -0.23 5.40 29.94
N ALA A 182 0.43 4.38 30.50
CA ALA A 182 1.58 4.51 31.39
C ALA A 182 2.93 4.66 30.67
N LEU A 183 2.96 4.54 29.33
CA LEU A 183 4.20 4.52 28.56
C LEU A 183 4.98 5.83 28.72
N PRO A 184 6.22 5.79 29.26
CA PRO A 184 7.12 6.95 29.28
C PRO A 184 7.63 7.25 27.86
N PHE A 185 8.14 8.46 27.66
CA PHE A 185 8.87 8.73 26.42
C PHE A 185 10.18 7.91 26.40
N PRO A 186 10.51 7.20 25.30
CA PRO A 186 11.63 6.25 25.31
C PRO A 186 13.03 6.84 25.38
N GLN A 187 13.18 8.14 25.12
CA GLN A 187 14.48 8.82 25.17
C GLN A 187 14.60 9.61 26.48
N ALA A 188 15.83 9.71 27.00
CA ALA A 188 16.12 10.46 28.22
C ALA A 188 15.72 11.94 28.13
N ALA A 189 15.82 12.54 26.94
CA ALA A 189 15.41 13.91 26.68
C ALA A 189 14.80 14.04 25.29
N TRP A 190 13.89 15.01 25.15
CA TRP A 190 13.33 15.41 23.86
C TRP A 190 14.36 16.17 23.03
N ARG A 191 14.45 15.85 21.75
CA ARG A 191 15.22 16.66 20.79
C ARG A 191 14.47 17.97 20.48
N GLU A 192 15.19 19.00 20.04
CA GLU A 192 14.60 20.27 19.59
C GLU A 192 13.50 20.02 18.54
N GLY A 193 12.31 20.59 18.74
CA GLY A 193 11.13 20.41 17.88
C GLY A 193 10.40 19.05 18.01
N GLN A 194 11.01 18.02 18.58
CA GLN A 194 10.42 16.68 18.67
C GLN A 194 9.19 16.65 19.60
N ARG A 195 9.23 17.39 20.70
CA ARG A 195 8.09 17.48 21.64
C ARG A 195 6.92 18.23 21.01
N GLU A 196 7.19 19.31 20.27
CA GLU A 196 6.19 20.07 19.54
C GLU A 196 5.46 19.18 18.53
N LEU A 197 6.21 18.40 17.74
CA LEU A 197 5.66 17.39 16.83
C LEU A 197 4.76 16.41 17.60
N ALA A 198 5.26 15.86 18.70
CA ALA A 198 4.54 14.83 19.44
C ALA A 198 3.23 15.34 20.07
N GLU A 199 3.24 16.56 20.61
CA GLU A 199 2.03 17.20 21.16
C GLU A 199 0.99 17.47 20.06
N ALA A 200 1.42 17.93 18.88
CA ALA A 200 0.52 18.14 17.75
C ALA A 200 -0.10 16.83 17.27
N VAL A 201 0.71 15.77 17.14
CA VAL A 201 0.23 14.43 16.76
C VAL A 201 -0.77 13.89 17.76
N PHE A 202 -0.47 13.96 19.06
CA PHE A 202 -1.41 13.50 20.10
C PHE A 202 -2.73 14.27 20.08
N ARG A 203 -2.68 15.61 19.90
CA ARG A 203 -3.88 16.45 19.79
C ARG A 203 -4.71 16.13 18.55
N SER A 204 -4.08 15.80 17.44
CA SER A 204 -4.79 15.41 16.21
C SER A 204 -5.40 14.02 16.32
N ALA A 205 -4.69 13.07 16.92
CA ALA A 205 -5.24 11.75 17.25
C ALA A 205 -6.46 11.86 18.16
N ARG A 206 -6.39 12.68 19.23
CA ARG A 206 -7.53 12.92 20.13
C ARG A 206 -8.72 13.61 19.47
N ALA A 207 -8.46 14.44 18.46
CA ALA A 207 -9.51 15.18 17.77
C ALA A 207 -10.10 14.41 16.58
N GLY A 208 -9.59 13.22 16.26
CA GLY A 208 -9.94 12.51 15.04
C GLY A 208 -9.61 13.29 13.77
N ALA A 209 -8.48 14.01 13.76
CA ALA A 209 -8.14 15.00 12.73
C ALA A 209 -6.98 14.55 11.83
N CYS A 210 -6.91 15.18 10.65
CA CYS A 210 -5.77 15.08 9.75
C CYS A 210 -4.70 16.12 10.13
N LEU A 211 -3.45 15.69 10.25
CA LEU A 211 -2.27 16.54 10.49
C LEU A 211 -1.25 16.32 9.38
N MET A 212 -0.77 17.41 8.82
CA MET A 212 0.37 17.43 7.93
C MET A 212 1.52 18.16 8.62
N ALA A 213 2.62 17.44 8.88
CA ALA A 213 3.75 17.92 9.65
C ALA A 213 5.03 17.92 8.79
N GLN A 214 5.51 19.12 8.46
CA GLN A 214 6.88 19.28 7.96
C GLN A 214 7.85 19.26 9.14
N ALA A 215 8.75 18.30 9.14
CA ALA A 215 9.74 18.14 10.19
C ALA A 215 11.10 17.76 9.57
N PRO A 216 12.20 18.43 9.93
CA PRO A 216 13.51 18.13 9.36
C PRO A 216 14.02 16.74 9.76
N THR A 217 14.95 16.20 8.99
CA THR A 217 15.65 14.97 9.36
C THR A 217 16.45 15.17 10.65
N GLY A 218 16.64 14.10 11.43
CA GLY A 218 17.44 14.13 12.65
C GLY A 218 16.66 14.48 13.93
N ILE A 219 15.48 15.12 13.86
CA ILE A 219 14.69 15.44 15.06
C ILE A 219 14.03 14.23 15.72
N GLY A 220 14.09 13.06 15.08
CA GLY A 220 13.40 11.86 15.56
C GLY A 220 11.91 11.82 15.22
N LYS A 221 11.55 12.19 13.97
CA LYS A 221 10.17 12.21 13.44
C LYS A 221 9.39 10.93 13.74
N THR A 222 10.00 9.78 13.44
CA THR A 222 9.35 8.47 13.58
C THR A 222 8.88 8.24 15.01
N LEU A 223 9.76 8.42 15.99
CA LEU A 223 9.39 8.29 17.40
C LEU A 223 8.44 9.41 17.84
N GLY A 224 8.69 10.65 17.41
CA GLY A 224 7.83 11.81 17.68
C GLY A 224 6.42 11.71 17.12
N THR A 225 6.18 10.83 16.14
CA THR A 225 4.84 10.54 15.59
C THR A 225 4.25 9.26 16.16
N LEU A 226 5.03 8.18 16.25
CA LEU A 226 4.51 6.87 16.63
C LEU A 226 4.16 6.79 18.12
N PHE A 227 5.02 7.33 19.00
CA PHE A 227 4.78 7.38 20.45
C PHE A 227 3.44 8.03 20.81
N PRO A 228 3.13 9.27 20.37
CA PRO A 228 1.84 9.90 20.70
C PRO A 228 0.64 9.21 20.05
N LEU A 229 0.76 8.62 18.86
CA LEU A 229 -0.34 7.85 18.25
C LEU A 229 -0.70 6.63 19.09
N LEU A 230 0.31 5.85 19.50
CA LEU A 230 0.11 4.70 20.37
C LEU A 230 -0.42 5.12 21.74
N LYS A 231 0.10 6.22 22.31
CA LYS A 231 -0.42 6.75 23.58
C LYS A 231 -1.90 7.17 23.47
N ALA A 232 -2.34 7.65 22.31
CA ALA A 232 -3.72 8.02 22.07
C ALA A 232 -4.67 6.80 22.02
N CYS A 233 -4.19 5.61 21.63
CA CYS A 233 -4.99 4.38 21.57
C CYS A 233 -5.80 4.13 22.84
N ALA A 234 -5.16 4.25 23.99
CA ALA A 234 -5.77 3.99 25.29
C ALA A 234 -6.94 4.92 25.63
N SER A 235 -6.95 6.14 25.11
CA SER A 235 -7.96 7.16 25.44
C SER A 235 -9.04 7.34 24.37
N GLN A 236 -8.74 6.98 23.12
CA GLN A 236 -9.60 7.25 21.97
C GLN A 236 -10.25 5.99 21.38
N GLY A 237 -9.95 4.81 21.91
CA GLY A 237 -10.45 3.55 21.35
C GLY A 237 -9.92 3.29 19.95
N ILE A 238 -8.69 3.74 19.65
CA ILE A 238 -8.03 3.42 18.38
C ILE A 238 -7.61 1.96 18.44
N ASP A 239 -8.15 1.17 17.53
CA ASP A 239 -7.94 -0.27 17.46
C ASP A 239 -6.52 -0.59 17.00
N ARG A 240 -6.03 0.15 15.99
CA ARG A 240 -4.76 -0.11 15.31
C ARG A 240 -4.10 1.16 14.81
N VAL A 241 -2.77 1.13 14.78
CA VAL A 241 -1.94 2.14 14.12
C VAL A 241 -1.28 1.53 12.89
N PHE A 242 -1.44 2.16 11.73
CA PHE A 242 -0.76 1.77 10.51
C PHE A 242 0.36 2.77 10.20
N TYR A 243 1.60 2.31 10.29
CA TYR A 243 2.76 3.06 9.85
C TYR A 243 3.05 2.74 8.39
N LEU A 244 2.77 3.70 7.51
CA LEU A 244 2.83 3.54 6.07
C LEU A 244 4.04 4.29 5.51
N THR A 245 4.91 3.59 4.79
CA THR A 245 6.15 4.17 4.24
C THR A 245 6.53 3.53 2.91
N ALA A 246 7.04 4.33 1.97
CA ALA A 246 7.43 3.85 0.64
C ALA A 246 8.81 3.16 0.60
N LYS A 247 9.62 3.25 1.68
CA LYS A 247 11.04 2.89 1.64
C LYS A 247 11.41 2.01 2.83
N SER A 248 12.22 0.98 2.59
CA SER A 248 12.68 0.04 3.62
C SER A 248 13.32 0.71 4.85
N PRO A 249 14.14 1.78 4.73
CA PRO A 249 14.70 2.47 5.89
C PRO A 249 13.64 3.07 6.82
N GLY A 250 12.54 3.62 6.27
CA GLY A 250 11.44 4.14 7.08
C GLY A 250 10.74 3.04 7.88
N ALA A 251 10.60 1.86 7.29
CA ALA A 251 10.04 0.70 7.98
C ALA A 251 10.96 0.23 9.13
N ALA A 252 12.28 0.18 8.90
CA ALA A 252 13.25 -0.16 9.94
C ALA A 252 13.18 0.82 11.13
N LEU A 253 13.15 2.13 10.87
CA LEU A 253 13.03 3.15 11.91
C LEU A 253 11.74 3.01 12.74
N ALA A 254 10.64 2.60 12.12
CA ALA A 254 9.37 2.38 12.82
C ALA A 254 9.43 1.17 13.75
N LEU A 255 10.09 0.09 13.31
CA LEU A 255 10.32 -1.10 14.11
C LEU A 255 11.27 -0.80 15.28
N GLU A 256 12.39 -0.12 15.03
CA GLU A 256 13.32 0.33 16.07
C GLU A 256 12.63 1.24 17.11
N ALA A 257 11.75 2.14 16.67
CA ALA A 257 10.96 2.97 17.58
C ALA A 257 10.03 2.12 18.46
N ALA A 258 9.42 1.06 17.90
CA ALA A 258 8.58 0.13 18.65
C ALA A 258 9.37 -0.66 19.70
N ASP A 259 10.60 -1.09 19.37
CA ASP A 259 11.49 -1.77 20.30
C ASP A 259 11.93 -0.84 21.43
N ALA A 260 12.32 0.41 21.11
CA ALA A 260 12.67 1.41 22.12
C ALA A 260 11.51 1.69 23.10
N MET A 261 10.27 1.72 22.61
CA MET A 261 9.08 1.84 23.49
C MET A 261 8.90 0.62 24.39
N ARG A 262 9.18 -0.58 23.89
CA ARG A 262 9.12 -1.82 24.67
C ARG A 262 10.17 -1.84 25.78
N GLU A 263 11.40 -1.45 25.48
CA GLU A 263 12.50 -1.30 26.45
C GLU A 263 12.16 -0.27 27.53
N ALA A 264 11.69 0.92 27.13
CA ALA A 264 11.32 1.98 28.06
C ALA A 264 10.19 1.57 29.01
N ALA A 265 9.22 0.80 28.53
CA ALA A 265 8.16 0.24 29.37
C ALA A 265 8.68 -0.81 30.38
N GLY A 266 9.72 -1.56 30.01
CA GLY A 266 10.38 -2.53 30.90
C GLY A 266 11.19 -1.86 32.01
N ALA A 267 11.92 -0.78 31.70
CA ALA A 267 12.81 -0.08 32.63
C ALA A 267 12.06 0.59 33.81
N VAL A 268 10.88 1.20 33.56
CA VAL A 268 10.09 1.89 34.61
C VAL A 268 9.67 0.98 35.77
N ARG A 269 9.65 -0.34 35.57
CA ARG A 269 9.32 -1.31 36.64
C ARG A 269 10.51 -1.74 37.48
N ALA A 270 11.75 -1.63 36.98
CA ALA A 270 12.94 -2.00 37.76
C ALA A 270 13.20 -1.00 38.91
N ASP A 271 12.85 0.27 38.69
CA ASP A 271 13.05 1.36 39.67
C ASP A 271 11.84 1.60 40.60
N GLY A 272 10.73 0.86 40.39
CA GLY A 272 9.47 1.02 41.10
C GLY A 272 9.16 -0.09 42.11
N GLY A 273 9.82 -0.06 43.28
CA GLY A 273 9.31 -0.58 44.56
C GLY A 273 9.18 -2.10 44.74
N ALA A 274 10.04 -2.66 45.59
CA ALA A 274 10.01 -4.03 46.11
C ALA A 274 8.84 -4.33 47.09
N ASP A 275 7.67 -3.70 46.95
CA ASP A 275 6.59 -3.83 47.93
C ASP A 275 5.20 -3.89 47.28
N ALA A 276 4.79 -5.10 46.89
CA ALA A 276 3.39 -5.45 46.63
C ALA A 276 3.20 -6.95 46.87
N GLY A 277 2.76 -7.29 48.08
CA GLY A 277 2.29 -8.62 48.43
C GLY A 277 1.02 -9.03 47.68
N THR A 278 0.79 -10.36 47.67
CA THR A 278 -0.36 -11.14 47.16
C THR A 278 -0.26 -11.71 45.74
N ASP A 279 -0.53 -13.02 45.66
CA ASP A 279 -0.29 -13.97 44.55
C ASP A 279 -1.05 -13.69 43.23
N ALA A 280 -1.83 -12.62 43.12
CA ALA A 280 -2.59 -12.29 41.90
C ALA A 280 -1.81 -11.42 40.88
N ALA A 281 -0.63 -10.89 41.27
CA ALA A 281 0.17 -10.00 40.41
C ALA A 281 1.11 -10.74 39.44
N ARG A 282 1.21 -12.07 39.51
CA ARG A 282 2.19 -12.90 38.77
C ARG A 282 1.81 -13.27 37.33
N ALA A 283 0.65 -12.83 36.82
CA ALA A 283 0.15 -13.22 35.49
C ALA A 283 0.17 -12.11 34.43
N ARG A 284 0.69 -10.91 34.72
CA ARG A 284 0.78 -9.83 33.70
C ARG A 284 2.08 -9.97 32.91
N PRO A 285 2.06 -10.00 31.57
CA PRO A 285 3.28 -10.04 30.77
C PRO A 285 4.21 -8.88 31.15
N SER A 286 5.49 -9.21 31.33
CA SER A 286 6.56 -8.26 31.64
C SER A 286 6.89 -7.42 30.40
N GLY A 287 6.43 -6.17 30.35
CA GLY A 287 6.77 -5.21 29.28
C GLY A 287 5.54 -4.54 28.65
N LEU A 288 5.75 -3.87 27.53
CA LEU A 288 4.68 -3.31 26.70
C LEU A 288 4.08 -4.46 25.84
N PRO A 289 2.83 -4.91 26.07
CA PRO A 289 2.20 -5.96 25.27
C PRO A 289 1.67 -5.37 23.96
N LEU A 290 2.56 -4.82 23.13
CA LEU A 290 2.25 -4.26 21.82
C LEU A 290 2.58 -5.31 20.76
N ARG A 291 1.59 -5.76 20.00
CA ARG A 291 1.80 -6.68 18.87
C ARG A 291 2.18 -5.88 17.63
N VAL A 292 3.43 -6.03 17.19
CA VAL A 292 4.00 -5.29 16.05
C VAL A 292 4.20 -6.23 14.87
N LEU A 293 3.76 -5.83 13.68
CA LEU A 293 3.86 -6.60 12.44
C LEU A 293 4.49 -5.76 11.33
N ALA A 294 5.44 -6.33 10.59
CA ALA A 294 5.92 -5.74 9.35
C ALA A 294 5.44 -6.57 8.15
N LEU A 295 4.61 -5.98 7.29
CA LEU A 295 4.19 -6.63 6.06
C LEU A 295 5.31 -6.60 5.02
N THR A 296 5.51 -7.74 4.36
CA THR A 296 6.54 -7.91 3.33
C THR A 296 5.89 -8.33 2.01
N ALA A 297 6.40 -7.78 0.90
CA ALA A 297 5.92 -8.11 -0.42
C ALA A 297 6.12 -9.60 -0.75
N LYS A 298 5.21 -10.18 -1.53
CA LYS A 298 5.16 -11.61 -1.82
C LYS A 298 6.45 -12.13 -2.47
N ASP A 299 7.01 -11.38 -3.40
CA ASP A 299 8.26 -11.71 -4.09
C ASP A 299 9.45 -11.87 -3.14
N LYS A 300 9.43 -11.18 -1.99
CA LYS A 300 10.48 -11.25 -0.96
C LYS A 300 10.19 -12.27 0.15
N ALA A 301 8.92 -12.58 0.41
CA ALA A 301 8.51 -13.47 1.50
C ALA A 301 8.16 -14.90 1.03
N CYS A 302 8.04 -15.14 -0.27
CA CYS A 302 7.68 -16.45 -0.81
C CYS A 302 8.88 -17.41 -0.83
N GLU A 303 8.75 -18.56 -0.17
CA GLU A 303 9.75 -19.64 -0.20
C GLU A 303 9.73 -20.47 -1.51
N HIS A 304 8.68 -20.30 -2.32
CA HIS A 304 8.46 -21.04 -3.56
C HIS A 304 7.95 -20.11 -4.68
N PRO A 305 8.77 -19.16 -5.16
CA PRO A 305 8.35 -18.15 -6.14
C PRO A 305 7.98 -18.76 -7.51
N ASP A 306 8.47 -19.97 -7.80
CA ASP A 306 8.19 -20.77 -8.99
C ASP A 306 6.84 -21.51 -8.94
N LYS A 307 6.22 -21.60 -7.75
CA LYS A 307 5.00 -22.39 -7.52
C LYS A 307 3.76 -21.52 -7.40
N ALA A 308 2.62 -22.09 -7.78
CA ALA A 308 1.32 -21.45 -7.59
C ALA A 308 0.84 -21.60 -6.14
N CYS A 309 0.09 -20.63 -5.64
CA CYS A 309 -0.37 -20.60 -4.24
C CYS A 309 -1.65 -21.44 -4.05
N HIS A 310 -1.55 -22.76 -4.23
CA HIS A 310 -2.58 -23.74 -3.89
C HIS A 310 -1.95 -25.07 -3.45
N GLY A 311 -2.69 -25.92 -2.72
CA GLY A 311 -2.11 -27.12 -2.08
C GLY A 311 -1.64 -28.24 -3.02
N ASP A 312 -2.09 -28.25 -4.28
CA ASP A 312 -1.56 -29.15 -5.31
C ASP A 312 -0.16 -28.73 -5.80
N SER A 313 0.15 -27.41 -5.78
CA SER A 313 1.41 -26.87 -6.29
C SER A 313 2.39 -26.56 -5.16
N CYS A 314 1.96 -25.88 -4.11
CA CYS A 314 2.81 -25.39 -3.04
C CYS A 314 2.63 -26.20 -1.74
N PRO A 315 3.69 -26.80 -1.18
CA PRO A 315 3.58 -27.58 0.05
C PRO A 315 3.16 -26.74 1.27
N LEU A 316 3.51 -25.45 1.29
CA LEU A 316 3.11 -24.53 2.35
C LEU A 316 1.65 -24.08 2.26
N ALA A 317 0.99 -24.31 1.12
CA ALA A 317 -0.43 -24.03 0.93
C ALA A 317 -1.32 -25.22 1.31
N ARG A 318 -0.81 -26.45 1.22
CA ARG A 318 -1.56 -27.68 1.57
C ARG A 318 -1.92 -27.72 3.05
N GLY A 319 -3.16 -27.93 3.43
CA GLY A 319 -3.62 -27.93 4.83
C GLY A 319 -3.26 -26.63 5.57
N PHE A 320 -3.22 -25.49 4.86
CA PHE A 320 -2.87 -24.20 5.45
C PHE A 320 -3.85 -23.84 6.57
N HIS A 321 -5.16 -23.93 6.31
CA HIS A 321 -6.19 -23.55 7.28
C HIS A 321 -6.26 -24.50 8.48
N ASP A 322 -5.86 -25.76 8.30
CA ASP A 322 -5.85 -26.74 9.40
C ASP A 322 -4.73 -26.44 10.41
N ARG A 323 -3.61 -25.91 9.94
CA ARG A 323 -2.42 -25.58 10.75
C ARG A 323 -2.39 -24.14 11.22
N LEU A 324 -3.20 -23.28 10.61
CA LEU A 324 -3.30 -21.85 10.89
C LEU A 324 -3.65 -21.51 12.35
N PRO A 325 -4.59 -22.20 13.04
CA PRO A 325 -4.94 -21.85 14.42
C PRO A 325 -3.75 -21.92 15.39
N ALA A 326 -2.96 -22.99 15.32
CA ALA A 326 -1.78 -23.17 16.15
C ALA A 326 -0.70 -22.12 15.84
N ALA A 327 -0.46 -21.85 14.55
CA ALA A 327 0.50 -20.82 14.13
C ALA A 327 0.08 -19.42 14.56
N ARG A 328 -1.22 -19.08 14.47
CA ARG A 328 -1.75 -17.78 14.92
C ARG A 328 -1.61 -17.59 16.41
N ALA A 329 -1.89 -18.62 17.21
CA ALA A 329 -1.70 -18.56 18.66
C ALA A 329 -0.23 -18.32 19.00
N ALA A 330 0.68 -19.11 18.43
CA ALA A 330 2.12 -18.94 18.62
C ALA A 330 2.61 -17.55 18.17
N ALA A 331 2.11 -17.05 17.04
CA ALA A 331 2.45 -15.73 16.52
C ALA A 331 1.93 -14.60 17.40
N ALA A 332 0.71 -14.71 17.94
CA ALA A 332 0.15 -13.71 18.85
C ALA A 332 0.95 -13.63 20.16
N ASP A 333 1.37 -14.78 20.69
CA ASP A 333 2.22 -14.86 21.87
C ASP A 333 3.60 -14.28 21.59
N ARG A 334 4.23 -14.66 20.47
CA ARG A 334 5.53 -14.11 20.04
C ARG A 334 5.46 -12.60 19.81
N ALA A 335 4.41 -12.11 19.17
CA ALA A 335 4.19 -10.68 18.90
C ALA A 335 4.10 -9.83 20.19
N SER A 336 3.68 -10.43 21.31
CA SER A 336 3.65 -9.75 22.60
C SER A 336 5.04 -9.55 23.21
N GLN A 337 6.05 -10.27 22.73
CA GLN A 337 7.42 -10.28 23.25
C GLN A 337 8.40 -9.61 22.29
N ALA A 338 8.21 -9.81 20.98
CA ALA A 338 9.06 -9.31 19.91
C ALA A 338 8.21 -8.81 18.74
N ARG A 339 8.82 -8.01 17.85
CA ARG A 339 8.20 -7.63 16.58
C ARG A 339 8.13 -8.84 15.63
N LEU A 340 7.03 -8.98 14.90
CA LEU A 340 6.89 -9.93 13.79
C LEU A 340 7.39 -9.27 12.50
N ASP A 341 8.71 -9.18 12.35
CA ASP A 341 9.33 -8.76 11.09
C ASP A 341 9.43 -9.92 10.09
N ALA A 342 10.04 -9.67 8.92
CA ALA A 342 10.13 -10.68 7.86
C ALA A 342 10.87 -11.95 8.29
N ALA A 343 11.91 -11.82 9.12
CA ALA A 343 12.70 -12.97 9.58
C ALA A 343 11.92 -13.77 10.63
N GLU A 344 11.34 -13.07 11.60
CA GLU A 344 10.57 -13.68 12.68
C GLU A 344 9.31 -14.39 12.17
N LEU A 345 8.55 -13.76 11.27
CA LEU A 345 7.40 -14.39 10.61
C LEU A 345 7.79 -15.62 9.81
N ARG A 346 8.94 -15.58 9.13
CA ARG A 346 9.43 -16.70 8.34
C ARG A 346 9.75 -17.89 9.24
N GLU A 347 10.50 -17.68 10.31
CA GLU A 347 10.84 -18.73 11.27
C GLU A 347 9.58 -19.38 11.84
N LEU A 348 8.64 -18.56 12.33
CA LEU A 348 7.41 -19.05 12.93
C LEU A 348 6.52 -19.77 11.92
N ALA A 349 6.32 -19.21 10.73
CA ALA A 349 5.51 -19.84 9.70
C ALA A 349 6.08 -21.21 9.32
N LEU A 350 7.40 -21.30 9.12
CA LEU A 350 8.06 -22.55 8.73
C LEU A 350 8.03 -23.60 9.85
N ALA A 351 8.11 -23.19 11.12
CA ALA A 351 7.94 -24.10 12.26
C ALA A 351 6.55 -24.77 12.27
N HIS A 352 5.53 -24.11 11.71
CA HIS A 352 4.19 -24.67 11.51
C HIS A 352 3.93 -25.16 10.07
N GLY A 353 4.94 -25.12 9.20
CA GLY A 353 4.85 -25.51 7.79
C GLY A 353 3.93 -24.63 6.93
N LEU A 354 3.71 -23.38 7.31
CA LEU A 354 2.86 -22.40 6.62
C LEU A 354 3.68 -21.44 5.74
N CYS A 355 2.98 -20.78 4.81
CA CYS A 355 3.57 -19.72 4.01
C CYS A 355 3.76 -18.43 4.85
N PRO A 356 4.99 -17.86 4.95
CA PRO A 356 5.25 -16.65 5.72
C PRO A 356 4.40 -15.44 5.27
N TYR A 357 4.25 -15.25 3.96
CA TYR A 357 3.47 -14.15 3.38
C TYR A 357 2.00 -14.19 3.83
N TRP A 358 1.35 -15.37 3.73
CA TRP A 358 -0.06 -15.51 4.08
C TRP A 358 -0.29 -15.54 5.59
N LEU A 359 0.67 -16.03 6.38
CA LEU A 359 0.62 -15.87 7.83
C LEU A 359 0.69 -14.38 8.22
N GLY A 360 1.54 -13.59 7.57
CA GLY A 360 1.60 -12.13 7.79
C GLY A 360 0.26 -11.44 7.51
N HIS A 361 -0.44 -11.83 6.44
CA HIS A 361 -1.79 -11.33 6.14
C HIS A 361 -2.80 -11.68 7.24
N GLU A 362 -2.77 -12.92 7.76
CA GLU A 362 -3.62 -13.34 8.87
C GLU A 362 -3.29 -12.59 10.17
N MET A 363 -2.00 -12.37 10.44
CA MET A 363 -1.53 -11.63 11.62
C MET A 363 -1.83 -10.14 11.57
N ALA A 364 -2.14 -9.56 10.41
CA ALA A 364 -2.62 -8.17 10.32
C ALA A 364 -3.91 -7.96 11.12
N ARG A 365 -4.75 -9.00 11.25
CA ARG A 365 -5.96 -8.99 12.11
C ARG A 365 -5.66 -9.05 13.61
N TRP A 366 -4.43 -9.34 14.00
CA TRP A 366 -4.02 -9.57 15.39
C TRP A 366 -3.00 -8.54 15.91
N SER A 367 -2.60 -7.59 15.06
CA SER A 367 -1.49 -6.67 15.35
C SER A 367 -1.98 -5.25 15.66
N ASP A 368 -1.41 -4.64 16.69
CA ASP A 368 -1.74 -3.28 17.14
C ASP A 368 -1.07 -2.22 16.29
N LEU A 369 0.18 -2.49 15.92
CA LEU A 369 0.98 -1.66 15.02
C LEU A 369 1.35 -2.48 13.78
N VAL A 370 0.94 -2.01 12.61
CA VAL A 370 1.33 -2.61 11.33
C VAL A 370 2.20 -1.63 10.55
N VAL A 371 3.43 -2.04 10.25
CA VAL A 371 4.36 -1.34 9.37
C VAL A 371 4.22 -1.91 7.96
N ALA A 372 3.87 -1.07 6.99
CA ALA A 372 3.58 -1.51 5.63
C ALA A 372 3.89 -0.43 4.59
N ASP A 373 3.90 -0.81 3.31
CA ASP A 373 3.92 0.15 2.20
C ASP A 373 2.55 0.85 2.04
N TYR A 374 2.56 2.05 1.43
CA TYR A 374 1.35 2.81 1.11
C TYR A 374 0.26 1.99 0.42
N ASN A 375 0.64 1.05 -0.46
CA ASN A 375 -0.31 0.23 -1.21
C ASN A 375 -1.22 -0.62 -0.33
N HIS A 376 -0.79 -1.00 0.88
CA HIS A 376 -1.60 -1.77 1.79
C HIS A 376 -2.79 -1.00 2.36
N TYR A 377 -2.82 0.34 2.23
CA TYR A 377 -3.96 1.16 2.65
C TYR A 377 -4.57 2.00 1.51
N PHE A 378 -3.79 2.44 0.53
CA PHE A 378 -4.24 3.41 -0.48
C PHE A 378 -4.54 2.83 -1.87
N ASP A 379 -4.17 1.58 -2.15
CA ASP A 379 -4.40 0.91 -3.44
C ASP A 379 -5.84 0.35 -3.57
N THR A 380 -6.32 0.16 -4.81
CA THR A 380 -7.61 -0.49 -5.09
C THR A 380 -7.80 -1.83 -4.35
N SER A 381 -6.72 -2.59 -4.14
CA SER A 381 -6.72 -3.92 -3.51
C SER A 381 -6.12 -3.93 -2.08
N ALA A 382 -6.05 -2.76 -1.45
CA ALA A 382 -5.40 -2.53 -0.16
C ALA A 382 -5.93 -3.40 1.00
N LEU A 383 -5.13 -4.37 1.44
CA LEU A 383 -5.43 -5.28 2.55
C LEU A 383 -5.89 -4.56 3.83
N LEU A 384 -5.13 -3.59 4.31
CA LEU A 384 -5.38 -2.94 5.61
C LEU A 384 -6.63 -2.06 5.57
N HIS A 385 -6.88 -1.39 4.44
CA HIS A 385 -8.10 -0.62 4.27
C HIS A 385 -9.32 -1.54 4.23
N ALA A 386 -9.28 -2.62 3.46
CA ALA A 386 -10.36 -3.61 3.39
C ALA A 386 -10.65 -4.22 4.77
N LEU A 387 -9.61 -4.64 5.51
CA LEU A 387 -9.77 -5.17 6.87
C LEU A 387 -10.38 -4.13 7.83
N SER A 388 -10.01 -2.86 7.71
CA SER A 388 -10.55 -1.78 8.55
C SER A 388 -12.06 -1.61 8.33
N GLN A 389 -12.51 -1.65 7.07
CA GLN A 389 -13.94 -1.56 6.74
C GLN A 389 -14.71 -2.82 7.15
N GLU A 390 -14.17 -4.00 6.84
CA GLU A 390 -14.80 -5.29 7.16
C GLU A 390 -15.03 -5.47 8.67
N GLN A 391 -14.07 -5.02 9.47
CA GLN A 391 -14.09 -5.20 10.92
C GLN A 391 -14.57 -3.97 11.69
N GLY A 392 -14.89 -2.86 10.99
CA GLY A 392 -15.33 -1.61 11.60
C GLY A 392 -14.29 -0.98 12.53
N TRP A 393 -12.99 -1.10 12.22
CA TRP A 393 -11.93 -0.60 13.08
C TRP A 393 -11.80 0.93 13.03
N GLN A 394 -11.60 1.53 14.20
CA GLN A 394 -11.02 2.86 14.34
C GLN A 394 -9.51 2.78 14.19
N VAL A 395 -8.98 3.28 13.07
CA VAL A 395 -7.55 3.20 12.74
C VAL A 395 -6.90 4.58 12.71
N ALA A 396 -5.64 4.66 13.14
CA ALA A 396 -4.81 5.85 12.95
C ALA A 396 -3.68 5.59 11.96
N LEU A 397 -3.44 6.54 11.06
CA LEU A 397 -2.41 6.44 10.03
C LEU A 397 -1.21 7.31 10.38
N ALA A 398 -0.01 6.74 10.28
CA ALA A 398 1.26 7.45 10.27
C ALA A 398 1.88 7.30 8.89
N VAL A 399 1.78 8.32 8.04
CA VAL A 399 2.29 8.33 6.67
C VAL A 399 3.66 9.02 6.65
N ASP A 400 4.72 8.22 6.64
CA ASP A 400 6.11 8.68 6.65
C ASP A 400 6.63 8.95 5.25
N GLU A 401 7.46 9.98 5.10
CA GLU A 401 7.92 10.48 3.81
C GLU A 401 6.76 10.75 2.84
N ALA A 402 5.68 11.34 3.38
CA ALA A 402 4.42 11.63 2.70
C ALA A 402 4.57 12.46 1.41
N HIS A 403 5.71 13.12 1.21
CA HIS A 403 6.03 13.78 -0.05
C HIS A 403 6.02 12.82 -1.26
N ASN A 404 6.25 11.52 -1.04
CA ASN A 404 6.19 10.50 -2.10
C ASN A 404 4.76 10.06 -2.40
N LEU A 405 3.79 10.33 -1.51
CA LEU A 405 2.45 9.79 -1.63
C LEU A 405 1.71 10.24 -2.91
N PRO A 406 1.78 11.51 -3.38
CA PRO A 406 1.07 11.90 -4.61
C PRO A 406 1.50 11.08 -5.84
N GLU A 407 2.79 10.88 -6.05
CA GLU A 407 3.30 10.10 -7.18
C GLU A 407 2.98 8.61 -7.03
N ARG A 408 3.13 8.07 -5.81
CA ARG A 408 2.75 6.69 -5.51
C ARG A 408 1.25 6.46 -5.70
N ALA A 409 0.40 7.42 -5.35
CA ALA A 409 -1.04 7.37 -5.53
C ALA A 409 -1.43 7.40 -7.01
N ARG A 410 -0.81 8.29 -7.81
CA ARG A 410 -1.00 8.27 -9.27
C ARG A 410 -0.68 6.89 -9.86
N ALA A 411 0.40 6.25 -9.41
CA ALA A 411 0.77 4.92 -9.86
C ALA A 411 -0.24 3.83 -9.41
N MET A 412 -0.71 3.86 -8.16
CA MET A 412 -1.73 2.92 -7.64
C MET A 412 -3.07 3.01 -8.37
N TRP A 413 -3.39 4.18 -8.93
CA TRP A 413 -4.64 4.46 -9.64
C TRP A 413 -4.44 4.66 -11.15
N SER A 414 -3.39 4.05 -11.71
CA SER A 414 -3.14 3.97 -13.14
C SER A 414 -3.00 2.51 -13.59
N ALA A 415 -3.31 2.24 -14.86
CA ALA A 415 -3.08 0.94 -15.49
C ALA A 415 -2.62 1.13 -16.93
N GLU A 416 -1.80 0.20 -17.42
CA GLU A 416 -1.28 0.21 -18.79
C GLU A 416 -1.36 -1.19 -19.41
N LEU A 417 -1.63 -1.23 -20.72
CA LEU A 417 -1.52 -2.41 -21.56
C LEU A 417 -0.56 -2.10 -22.71
N ALA A 418 0.39 -3.00 -22.96
CA ALA A 418 1.35 -2.85 -24.06
C ALA A 418 1.06 -3.83 -25.20
N SER A 419 1.07 -3.36 -26.46
CA SER A 419 0.83 -4.20 -27.63
C SER A 419 1.85 -5.35 -27.81
N PRO A 420 3.13 -5.23 -27.40
CA PRO A 420 4.04 -6.39 -27.38
C PRO A 420 3.61 -7.47 -26.39
N GLY A 421 3.04 -7.09 -25.25
CA GLY A 421 2.49 -8.02 -24.25
C GLY A 421 1.31 -8.82 -24.81
N LEU A 422 0.43 -8.15 -25.56
CA LEU A 422 -0.66 -8.83 -26.28
C LEU A 422 -0.13 -9.87 -27.27
N ARG A 423 0.89 -9.53 -28.06
CA ARG A 423 1.48 -10.49 -29.01
C ARG A 423 2.15 -11.66 -28.32
N ALA A 424 2.84 -11.43 -27.20
CA ALA A 424 3.42 -12.51 -26.41
C ALA A 424 2.34 -13.45 -25.86
N ALA A 425 1.24 -12.88 -25.35
CA ALA A 425 0.09 -13.67 -24.88
C ALA A 425 -0.58 -14.49 -26.00
N MET A 426 -0.54 -14.02 -27.24
CA MET A 426 -1.09 -14.72 -28.40
C MET A 426 -0.27 -15.94 -28.86
N ALA A 427 1.04 -15.99 -28.56
CA ALA A 427 1.93 -17.04 -29.05
C ALA A 427 1.52 -18.43 -28.57
N ASP A 428 1.20 -18.55 -27.28
CA ASP A 428 0.84 -19.81 -26.61
C ASP A 428 -0.63 -19.82 -26.17
N ALA A 429 -1.50 -19.09 -26.88
CA ALA A 429 -2.91 -18.96 -26.51
C ALA A 429 -3.70 -20.26 -26.77
N PRO A 430 -4.47 -20.75 -25.78
CA PRO A 430 -5.43 -21.84 -25.95
C PRO A 430 -6.40 -21.58 -27.11
N ALA A 431 -6.92 -22.65 -27.73
CA ALA A 431 -7.80 -22.54 -28.89
C ALA A 431 -9.02 -21.65 -28.66
N ALA A 432 -9.61 -21.72 -27.46
CA ALA A 432 -10.74 -20.88 -27.04
C ALA A 432 -10.42 -19.38 -27.06
N LEU A 433 -9.18 -19.00 -26.76
CA LEU A 433 -8.73 -17.62 -26.62
C LEU A 433 -8.22 -16.98 -27.92
N ARG A 434 -7.93 -17.78 -28.94
CA ARG A 434 -7.39 -17.28 -30.23
C ARG A 434 -8.30 -16.25 -30.88
N ARG A 435 -9.62 -16.51 -30.97
CA ARG A 435 -10.59 -15.60 -31.60
C ARG A 435 -10.75 -14.28 -30.82
N PRO A 436 -10.99 -14.30 -29.49
CA PRO A 436 -10.99 -13.08 -28.67
C PRO A 436 -9.73 -12.25 -28.81
N LEU A 437 -8.55 -12.87 -28.68
CA LEU A 437 -7.26 -12.17 -28.78
C LEU A 437 -7.02 -11.57 -30.16
N GLN A 438 -7.37 -12.26 -31.25
CA GLN A 438 -7.29 -11.72 -32.61
C GLN A 438 -8.23 -10.52 -32.79
N ARG A 439 -9.42 -10.54 -32.19
CA ARG A 439 -10.35 -9.40 -32.22
C ARG A 439 -9.77 -8.21 -31.49
N LEU A 440 -9.19 -8.42 -30.30
CA LEU A 440 -8.50 -7.39 -29.53
C LEU A 440 -7.32 -6.80 -30.33
N GLN A 441 -6.47 -7.66 -30.91
CA GLN A 441 -5.33 -7.24 -31.72
C GLN A 441 -5.75 -6.42 -32.95
N ARG A 442 -6.84 -6.79 -33.63
CA ARG A 442 -7.37 -6.02 -34.77
C ARG A 442 -7.92 -4.66 -34.36
N ALA A 443 -8.69 -4.60 -33.27
CA ALA A 443 -9.23 -3.35 -32.75
C ALA A 443 -8.11 -2.41 -32.30
N TRP A 444 -7.10 -2.93 -31.61
CA TRP A 444 -5.93 -2.19 -31.18
C TRP A 444 -5.11 -1.69 -32.38
N ASN A 445 -4.80 -2.56 -33.35
CA ASN A 445 -4.04 -2.16 -34.54
C ASN A 445 -4.72 -1.06 -35.35
N ARG A 446 -6.06 -1.02 -35.37
CA ARG A 446 -6.81 0.08 -35.99
C ARG A 446 -6.52 1.39 -35.27
N LEU A 447 -6.71 1.42 -33.95
CA LEU A 447 -6.41 2.59 -33.13
C LEU A 447 -4.93 3.03 -33.25
N ALA A 448 -4.00 2.08 -33.24
CA ALA A 448 -2.57 2.38 -33.34
C ALA A 448 -2.17 3.00 -34.70
N ARG A 449 -2.86 2.64 -35.80
CA ARG A 449 -2.62 3.22 -37.12
C ARG A 449 -3.18 4.64 -37.27
N GLU A 450 -4.10 5.04 -36.42
CA GLU A 450 -4.65 6.40 -36.36
C GLU A 450 -3.73 7.36 -35.58
N SER A 451 -2.62 6.88 -35.01
CA SER A 451 -1.66 7.69 -34.25
C SER A 451 -0.45 8.04 -35.11
N ASP A 452 -0.31 9.33 -35.43
CA ASP A 452 0.84 9.93 -36.10
C ASP A 452 1.79 10.65 -35.13
N VAL A 453 1.32 10.92 -33.92
CA VAL A 453 2.09 11.55 -32.83
C VAL A 453 2.62 10.51 -31.82
N PRO A 454 3.75 10.78 -31.14
CA PRO A 454 4.32 9.89 -30.12
C PRO A 454 3.41 9.61 -28.92
N TRP A 455 2.51 10.55 -28.62
CA TRP A 455 1.58 10.46 -27.51
C TRP A 455 0.28 11.17 -27.87
N ARG A 456 -0.87 10.55 -27.53
CA ARG A 456 -2.20 11.08 -27.78
C ARG A 456 -3.13 10.81 -26.61
N ALA A 457 -3.84 11.83 -26.15
CA ALA A 457 -4.99 11.66 -25.24
C ALA A 457 -6.23 11.18 -26.01
N LEU A 458 -7.02 10.34 -25.38
CA LEU A 458 -8.29 9.82 -25.87
C LEU A 458 -9.41 10.26 -24.92
N ASP A 459 -10.52 10.75 -25.48
CA ASP A 459 -11.70 11.11 -24.68
C ASP A 459 -12.35 9.87 -24.03
N SER A 460 -12.34 8.76 -24.76
CA SER A 460 -12.79 7.46 -24.29
C SER A 460 -12.07 6.35 -25.04
N LEU A 461 -12.12 5.12 -24.49
CA LEU A 461 -11.73 3.96 -25.29
C LEU A 461 -12.72 3.73 -26.44
N PRO A 462 -12.24 3.45 -27.66
CA PRO A 462 -13.12 3.07 -28.76
C PRO A 462 -13.97 1.85 -28.38
N ALA A 463 -15.29 1.94 -28.55
CA ALA A 463 -16.21 0.88 -28.16
C ALA A 463 -15.88 -0.52 -28.73
N PRO A 464 -15.36 -0.67 -29.98
CA PRO A 464 -14.91 -1.97 -30.47
C PRO A 464 -13.70 -2.54 -29.72
N LEU A 465 -12.82 -1.69 -29.21
CA LEU A 465 -11.64 -2.08 -28.43
C LEU A 465 -12.05 -2.47 -27.00
N LEU A 466 -12.90 -1.68 -26.36
CA LEU A 466 -13.45 -1.98 -25.03
C LEU A 466 -14.16 -3.34 -25.02
N ARG A 467 -15.10 -3.57 -25.95
CA ARG A 467 -15.79 -4.86 -26.10
C ARG A 467 -14.85 -6.03 -26.38
N ALA A 468 -13.74 -5.79 -27.09
CA ALA A 468 -12.77 -6.84 -27.36
C ALA A 468 -11.91 -7.14 -26.13
N LEU A 469 -11.62 -6.14 -25.30
CA LEU A 469 -10.91 -6.29 -24.04
C LEU A 469 -11.77 -7.07 -23.02
N GLU A 470 -13.04 -6.69 -22.87
CA GLU A 470 -14.03 -7.40 -22.05
C GLU A 470 -14.16 -8.86 -22.46
N ALA A 471 -14.30 -9.13 -23.77
CA ALA A 471 -14.40 -10.49 -24.30
C ALA A 471 -13.12 -11.33 -24.07
N VAL A 472 -11.94 -10.71 -24.06
CA VAL A 472 -10.69 -11.42 -23.71
C VAL A 472 -10.65 -11.72 -22.22
N THR A 473 -11.04 -10.78 -21.35
CA THR A 473 -11.08 -11.02 -19.91
C THR A 473 -12.10 -12.07 -19.52
N GLU A 474 -13.26 -12.08 -20.17
CA GLU A 474 -14.29 -13.10 -20.01
C GLU A 474 -13.78 -14.47 -20.44
N ALA A 475 -13.27 -14.61 -21.68
CA ALA A 475 -12.74 -15.88 -22.16
C ALA A 475 -11.55 -16.39 -21.33
N CYS A 476 -10.71 -15.49 -20.78
CA CYS A 476 -9.63 -15.90 -19.88
C CYS A 476 -10.19 -16.43 -18.56
N SER A 477 -11.26 -15.79 -18.04
CA SER A 477 -11.95 -16.24 -16.84
C SER A 477 -12.56 -17.62 -17.06
N ASP A 478 -13.24 -17.83 -18.19
CA ASP A 478 -13.82 -19.13 -18.55
C ASP A 478 -12.75 -20.22 -18.67
N GLN A 479 -11.63 -19.92 -19.34
CA GLN A 479 -10.49 -20.85 -19.42
C GLN A 479 -9.90 -21.17 -18.04
N LEU A 480 -9.82 -20.21 -17.12
CA LEU A 480 -9.36 -20.44 -15.74
C LEU A 480 -10.37 -21.25 -14.91
N ALA A 481 -11.68 -21.09 -15.17
CA ALA A 481 -12.72 -21.93 -14.60
C ALA A 481 -12.59 -23.38 -15.09
N ASP A 482 -12.23 -23.56 -16.36
CA ASP A 482 -12.08 -24.87 -16.97
C ASP A 482 -10.77 -25.57 -16.61
N GLU A 483 -9.68 -24.81 -16.65
CA GLU A 483 -8.33 -25.27 -16.40
C GLU A 483 -7.57 -24.18 -15.61
N PRO A 484 -7.51 -24.28 -14.27
CA PRO A 484 -6.90 -23.24 -13.42
C PRO A 484 -5.43 -22.94 -13.72
N ALA A 485 -4.72 -23.88 -14.37
CA ALA A 485 -3.34 -23.71 -14.84
C ALA A 485 -3.24 -23.40 -16.35
N GLY A 486 -4.37 -23.25 -17.05
CA GLY A 486 -4.48 -23.22 -18.51
C GLY A 486 -4.05 -21.90 -19.17
N LEU A 487 -3.59 -20.91 -18.40
CA LEU A 487 -3.03 -19.67 -18.94
C LEU A 487 -1.50 -19.64 -18.78
N SER A 488 -0.82 -19.40 -19.91
CA SER A 488 0.62 -19.09 -19.93
C SER A 488 0.94 -17.83 -19.11
N PRO A 489 2.18 -17.65 -18.63
CA PRO A 489 2.54 -16.47 -17.83
C PRO A 489 2.24 -15.13 -18.52
N ALA A 490 2.52 -15.02 -19.83
CA ALA A 490 2.25 -13.80 -20.60
C ALA A 490 0.74 -13.51 -20.72
N LEU A 491 -0.07 -14.54 -20.95
CA LEU A 491 -1.52 -14.40 -21.05
C LEU A 491 -2.16 -14.09 -19.71
N ARG A 492 -1.64 -14.66 -18.62
CA ARG A 492 -2.05 -14.36 -17.25
C ARG A 492 -1.75 -12.90 -16.88
N GLN A 493 -0.56 -12.41 -17.23
CA GLN A 493 -0.20 -11.01 -17.04
C GLN A 493 -1.14 -10.08 -17.82
N LEU A 494 -1.35 -10.35 -19.11
CA LEU A 494 -2.31 -9.60 -19.93
C LEU A 494 -3.71 -9.59 -19.32
N HIS A 495 -4.18 -10.74 -18.81
CA HIS A 495 -5.49 -10.85 -18.18
C HIS A 495 -5.61 -9.97 -16.93
N PHE A 496 -4.61 -10.00 -16.04
CA PHE A 496 -4.63 -9.16 -14.83
C PHE A 496 -4.51 -7.67 -15.14
N ASP A 497 -3.65 -7.29 -16.09
CA ASP A 497 -3.52 -5.89 -16.51
C ASP A 497 -4.82 -5.40 -17.17
N ALA A 498 -5.50 -6.27 -17.94
CA ALA A 498 -6.78 -5.95 -18.56
C ALA A 498 -7.88 -5.79 -17.51
N LEU A 499 -7.96 -6.66 -16.50
CA LEU A 499 -8.89 -6.53 -15.38
C LEU A 499 -8.64 -5.25 -14.57
N ALA A 500 -7.37 -4.91 -14.33
CA ALA A 500 -6.99 -3.67 -13.66
C ALA A 500 -7.43 -2.44 -14.46
N LEU A 501 -7.18 -2.43 -15.77
CA LEU A 501 -7.60 -1.34 -16.64
C LEU A 501 -9.13 -1.21 -16.71
N LEU A 502 -9.86 -2.30 -16.92
CA LEU A 502 -11.33 -2.30 -16.96
C LEU A 502 -11.94 -1.77 -15.67
N ARG A 503 -11.45 -2.23 -14.50
CA ARG A 503 -11.91 -1.74 -13.20
C ARG A 503 -11.69 -0.24 -13.02
N LEU A 504 -10.53 0.28 -13.43
CA LEU A 504 -10.27 1.72 -13.30
C LEU A 504 -11.06 2.56 -14.31
N LEU A 505 -11.39 2.02 -15.48
CA LEU A 505 -12.24 2.69 -16.47
C LEU A 505 -13.66 2.93 -15.95
N GLU A 506 -14.19 2.06 -15.08
CA GLU A 506 -15.49 2.27 -14.41
C GLU A 506 -15.48 3.52 -13.52
N THR A 507 -14.30 3.89 -13.00
CA THR A 507 -14.08 5.08 -12.18
C THR A 507 -13.47 6.25 -12.97
N HIS A 508 -13.45 6.17 -14.30
CA HIS A 508 -12.85 7.21 -15.12
C HIS A 508 -13.67 8.51 -15.08
N ASP A 509 -13.05 9.56 -14.56
CA ASP A 509 -13.48 10.94 -14.78
C ASP A 509 -12.33 11.70 -15.45
N PRO A 510 -12.59 12.44 -16.55
CA PRO A 510 -11.61 13.34 -17.11
C PRO A 510 -10.98 14.23 -16.03
N ALA A 511 -11.75 14.81 -15.12
CA ALA A 511 -11.28 15.75 -14.09
C ALA A 511 -10.04 15.29 -13.33
N HIS A 512 -9.84 13.98 -13.16
CA HIS A 512 -8.70 13.43 -12.44
C HIS A 512 -7.83 12.45 -13.22
N SER A 513 -8.29 11.93 -14.37
CA SER A 513 -7.57 10.90 -15.13
C SER A 513 -7.63 11.15 -16.65
N VAL A 514 -6.72 10.52 -17.39
CA VAL A 514 -6.69 10.55 -18.86
C VAL A 514 -6.50 9.15 -19.41
N ILE A 515 -7.22 8.81 -20.48
CA ILE A 515 -6.93 7.63 -21.28
C ILE A 515 -5.94 8.07 -22.37
N ASP A 516 -4.83 7.37 -22.54
CA ASP A 516 -3.81 7.74 -23.51
C ASP A 516 -3.34 6.57 -24.38
N LEU A 517 -2.81 6.91 -25.55
CA LEU A 517 -2.08 6.01 -26.40
C LEU A 517 -0.69 6.59 -26.65
N ARG A 518 0.35 5.80 -26.34
CA ARG A 518 1.75 6.18 -26.49
C ARG A 518 2.46 5.23 -27.44
N LEU A 519 3.21 5.76 -28.40
CA LEU A 519 4.10 4.96 -29.25
C LEU A 519 5.30 4.46 -28.43
N LEU A 520 5.66 3.19 -28.60
CA LEU A 520 6.92 2.65 -28.08
C LEU A 520 8.04 2.99 -29.07
N ALA A 521 9.15 3.54 -28.56
CA ALA A 521 10.30 3.86 -29.39
C ALA A 521 10.87 2.58 -30.05
N GLY A 522 11.01 2.60 -31.37
CA GLY A 522 11.50 1.50 -32.21
C GLY A 522 11.45 1.91 -33.69
N ASP A 523 12.14 1.15 -34.55
CA ASP A 523 12.21 1.41 -36.00
C ASP A 523 10.82 1.82 -36.57
N PRO A 524 10.73 2.89 -37.37
CA PRO A 524 9.49 3.26 -38.03
C PRO A 524 8.95 2.05 -38.80
N PRO A 525 7.62 1.88 -38.88
CA PRO A 525 7.03 0.67 -39.45
C PRO A 525 7.58 0.42 -40.86
N ARG A 526 8.37 -0.65 -41.01
CA ARG A 526 8.74 -1.20 -42.33
C ARG A 526 7.50 -1.92 -42.88
N GLY A 527 6.63 -1.20 -43.59
CA GLY A 527 5.46 -1.76 -44.31
C GLY A 527 4.11 -1.71 -43.56
N ALA A 528 3.22 -2.68 -43.82
CA ALA A 528 1.80 -2.71 -43.39
C ALA A 528 1.53 -3.01 -41.90
N ARG A 529 2.57 -3.09 -41.06
CA ARG A 529 2.47 -3.47 -39.63
C ARG A 529 2.13 -2.23 -38.78
N ALA A 530 1.15 -2.36 -37.88
CA ALA A 530 0.81 -1.29 -36.93
C ALA A 530 1.98 -1.04 -35.95
N PRO A 531 2.20 0.21 -35.50
CA PRO A 531 3.26 0.53 -34.57
C PRO A 531 3.03 -0.09 -33.18
N ASP A 532 4.11 -0.28 -32.45
CA ASP A 532 4.03 -0.73 -31.07
C ASP A 532 3.56 0.41 -30.17
N THR A 533 2.57 0.13 -29.34
CA THR A 533 1.88 1.15 -28.54
C THR A 533 1.57 0.65 -27.14
N VAL A 534 1.45 1.59 -26.22
CA VAL A 534 0.92 1.40 -24.87
C VAL A 534 -0.39 2.16 -24.78
N LEU A 535 -1.44 1.45 -24.40
CA LEU A 535 -2.72 2.02 -24.01
C LEU A 535 -2.72 2.20 -22.49
N GLY A 536 -2.97 3.40 -22.00
CA GLY A 536 -2.96 3.69 -20.57
C GLY A 536 -4.25 4.37 -20.10
N LEU A 537 -4.58 4.15 -18.83
CA LEU A 537 -5.39 5.06 -18.03
C LEU A 537 -4.47 5.62 -16.94
N ARG A 538 -4.21 6.93 -16.99
CA ARG A 538 -3.30 7.62 -16.08
C ARG A 538 -4.08 8.49 -15.12
N ASN A 539 -3.89 8.29 -13.83
CA ASN A 539 -4.34 9.25 -12.83
C ASN A 539 -3.40 10.46 -12.79
N LEU A 540 -3.97 11.65 -12.97
CA LEU A 540 -3.27 12.93 -12.92
C LEU A 540 -3.47 13.63 -11.57
N LEU A 541 -4.64 13.44 -10.96
CA LEU A 541 -5.01 13.98 -9.65
C LEU A 541 -5.53 12.85 -8.74
N PRO A 542 -4.76 12.41 -7.73
CA PRO A 542 -5.18 11.27 -6.90
C PRO A 542 -6.19 11.61 -5.80
N ALA A 543 -6.49 12.90 -5.59
CA ALA A 543 -7.35 13.39 -4.52
C ALA A 543 -8.69 12.66 -4.37
N PRO A 544 -9.45 12.35 -5.45
CA PRO A 544 -10.72 11.64 -5.34
C PRO A 544 -10.62 10.23 -4.75
N PHE A 545 -9.44 9.62 -4.80
CA PHE A 545 -9.20 8.26 -4.32
C PHE A 545 -8.55 8.22 -2.93
N ILE A 546 -7.66 9.18 -2.65
CA ILE A 546 -6.90 9.22 -1.39
C ILE A 546 -7.70 9.92 -0.29
N GLY A 547 -8.42 11.00 -0.61
CA GLY A 547 -9.22 11.75 0.34
C GLY A 547 -10.22 10.88 1.12
N PRO A 548 -11.07 10.09 0.45
CA PRO A 548 -12.02 9.21 1.12
C PRO A 548 -11.36 8.18 2.05
N ARG A 549 -10.18 7.67 1.67
CA ARG A 549 -9.43 6.71 2.50
C ARG A 549 -8.82 7.37 3.73
N MET A 550 -8.36 8.61 3.61
CA MET A 550 -7.90 9.41 4.75
C MET A 550 -9.04 9.73 5.72
N GLN A 551 -10.23 10.05 5.19
CA GLN A 551 -11.43 10.34 5.97
C GLN A 551 -11.99 9.10 6.68
N ALA A 552 -11.79 7.90 6.10
CA ALA A 552 -12.19 6.64 6.72
C ALA A 552 -11.34 6.26 7.95
N ALA A 553 -10.16 6.87 8.11
CA ALA A 553 -9.34 6.70 9.30
C ALA A 553 -9.81 7.65 10.41
N HIS A 554 -9.69 7.22 11.67
CA HIS A 554 -9.95 8.07 12.83
C HIS A 554 -9.01 9.28 12.85
N ALA A 555 -7.71 9.06 12.59
CA ALA A 555 -6.73 10.14 12.50
C ALA A 555 -5.68 9.82 11.43
N SER A 556 -5.20 10.86 10.74
CA SER A 556 -4.16 10.71 9.71
C SER A 556 -3.03 11.71 9.97
N VAL A 557 -1.81 11.22 10.13
CA VAL A 557 -0.62 12.05 10.32
C VAL A 557 0.32 11.83 9.16
N LEU A 558 0.44 12.83 8.29
CA LEU A 558 1.38 12.85 7.17
C LEU A 558 2.60 13.64 7.61
N PHE A 559 3.79 13.05 7.52
CA PHE A 559 5.01 13.74 7.93
C PHE A 559 6.18 13.49 6.99
N SER A 560 7.00 14.53 6.79
CA SER A 560 8.13 14.52 5.86
C SER A 560 8.99 15.76 6.07
N ALA A 561 10.23 15.75 5.57
CA ALA A 561 11.12 16.91 5.63
C ALA A 561 10.79 18.00 4.59
N THR A 562 10.02 17.67 3.55
CA THR A 562 9.77 18.54 2.40
C THR A 562 8.32 18.46 1.95
N LEU A 563 7.40 19.00 2.75
CA LEU A 563 5.95 19.06 2.45
C LEU A 563 5.48 20.46 2.03
N ALA A 564 6.25 21.51 2.30
CA ALA A 564 5.92 22.85 1.87
C ALA A 564 6.00 22.98 0.34
N PRO A 565 5.06 23.72 -0.30
CA PRO A 565 3.91 24.40 0.32
C PRO A 565 2.80 23.44 0.76
N ALA A 566 2.11 23.76 1.86
CA ALA A 566 1.10 22.89 2.43
C ALA A 566 -0.05 22.58 1.44
N SER A 567 -0.54 23.59 0.72
CA SER A 567 -1.65 23.42 -0.24
C SER A 567 -1.36 22.37 -1.30
N PHE A 568 -0.10 22.26 -1.76
CA PHE A 568 0.26 21.31 -2.81
C PHE A 568 -0.07 19.85 -2.45
N HIS A 569 0.36 19.41 -1.27
CA HIS A 569 0.08 18.05 -0.82
C HIS A 569 -1.37 17.90 -0.34
N ALA A 570 -1.92 18.94 0.30
CA ALA A 570 -3.31 18.93 0.74
C ALA A 570 -4.28 18.72 -0.42
N ASP A 571 -4.12 19.50 -1.49
CA ASP A 571 -4.96 19.49 -2.68
C ASP A 571 -4.79 18.18 -3.46
N LEU A 572 -3.55 17.76 -3.74
CA LEU A 572 -3.30 16.55 -4.53
C LEU A 572 -3.77 15.27 -3.83
N LEU A 573 -3.77 15.24 -2.50
CA LEU A 573 -4.21 14.08 -1.71
C LEU A 573 -5.67 14.17 -1.29
N GLY A 574 -6.35 15.29 -1.54
CA GLY A 574 -7.74 15.51 -1.14
C GLY A 574 -7.90 15.53 0.38
N LEU A 575 -6.96 16.16 1.10
CA LEU A 575 -7.04 16.26 2.55
C LEU A 575 -8.29 17.08 2.97
N PRO A 576 -8.90 16.78 4.12
CA PRO A 576 -10.01 17.56 4.66
C PRO A 576 -9.67 19.05 4.80
N ALA A 577 -10.67 19.93 4.65
CA ALA A 577 -10.47 21.38 4.75
C ALA A 577 -9.97 21.85 6.13
N ASP A 578 -10.25 21.08 7.18
CA ASP A 578 -9.79 21.29 8.55
C ASP A 578 -8.46 20.59 8.86
N ALA A 579 -7.78 20.02 7.85
CA ALA A 579 -6.46 19.43 8.00
C ALA A 579 -5.48 20.47 8.55
N ARG A 580 -4.80 20.09 9.63
CA ARG A 580 -3.88 20.97 10.34
C ARG A 580 -2.51 20.94 9.68
N TRP A 581 -1.84 22.09 9.64
CA TRP A 581 -0.45 22.22 9.20
C TRP A 581 0.45 22.51 10.39
N LEU A 582 1.59 21.82 10.45
CA LEU A 582 2.67 22.09 11.39
C LEU A 582 3.99 22.13 10.63
N GLU A 583 4.77 23.19 10.84
CA GLU A 583 6.16 23.24 10.41
C GLU A 583 7.06 23.33 11.64
N VAL A 584 7.80 22.27 11.91
CA VAL A 584 8.68 22.15 13.08
C VAL A 584 10.03 22.74 12.73
N SER A 585 10.50 23.67 13.57
CA SER A 585 11.84 24.25 13.42
C SER A 585 12.92 23.17 13.63
N GLY A 586 13.92 23.16 12.76
CA GLY A 586 15.03 22.22 12.86
C GLY A 586 16.14 22.70 13.81
N PRO A 587 16.99 21.78 14.30
CA PRO A 587 18.18 22.12 15.06
C PRO A 587 19.27 22.76 14.19
N PHE A 588 19.08 22.79 12.86
CA PHE A 588 20.09 23.28 11.93
C PHE A 588 20.21 24.80 11.99
N ARG A 589 21.45 25.28 11.91
CA ARG A 589 21.80 26.69 11.93
C ARG A 589 22.41 27.09 10.58
N PRO A 590 22.15 28.32 10.08
CA PRO A 590 22.64 28.77 8.77
C PRO A 590 24.17 28.65 8.60
N GLU A 591 24.92 28.74 9.69
CA GLU A 591 26.39 28.70 9.71
C GLU A 591 26.96 27.32 9.35
N GLN A 592 26.14 26.26 9.39
CA GLN A 592 26.55 24.91 9.05
C GLN A 592 26.63 24.70 7.53
N LEU A 593 25.75 25.33 6.77
CA LEU A 593 25.60 25.08 5.33
C LEU A 593 25.80 26.38 4.56
N THR A 594 26.91 26.46 3.83
CA THR A 594 27.13 27.59 2.93
C THR A 594 26.40 27.32 1.62
N VAL A 595 25.30 28.04 1.39
CA VAL A 595 24.50 27.93 0.15
C VAL A 595 24.82 29.09 -0.76
N ARG A 596 25.33 28.80 -1.97
CA ARG A 596 25.70 29.79 -2.98
C ARG A 596 24.84 29.66 -4.23
N ILE A 597 24.29 30.77 -4.70
CA ILE A 597 23.55 30.84 -5.96
C ILE A 597 24.49 31.30 -7.06
N VAL A 598 24.79 30.41 -8.01
CA VAL A 598 25.64 30.73 -9.15
C VAL A 598 24.76 31.25 -10.28
N SER A 599 24.44 32.54 -10.25
CA SER A 599 23.49 33.15 -11.17
C SER A 599 24.05 33.55 -12.53
N GLY A 600 25.38 33.51 -12.70
CA GLY A 600 26.05 33.76 -13.98
C GLY A 600 25.95 32.59 -14.96
N VAL A 601 25.21 31.53 -14.62
CA VAL A 601 25.08 30.31 -15.42
C VAL A 601 23.59 30.00 -15.62
N SER A 602 23.18 29.72 -16.85
CA SER A 602 21.86 29.18 -17.17
C SER A 602 21.96 27.70 -17.51
N THR A 603 21.07 26.88 -16.96
CA THR A 603 21.02 25.42 -17.22
C THR A 603 19.84 25.00 -18.11
N ARG A 604 19.18 25.98 -18.75
CA ARG A 604 18.13 25.74 -19.75
C ARG A 604 18.70 24.99 -20.93
N LEU A 605 17.85 24.22 -21.61
CA LEU A 605 18.26 23.37 -22.72
C LEU A 605 19.11 24.10 -23.77
N ALA A 606 18.72 25.32 -24.16
CA ALA A 606 19.42 26.13 -25.15
C ALA A 606 20.81 26.61 -24.69
N ASP A 607 21.04 26.74 -23.39
CA ASP A 607 22.26 27.33 -22.81
C ASP A 607 23.22 26.27 -22.26
N ARG A 608 22.84 24.98 -22.28
CA ARG A 608 23.61 23.89 -21.65
C ARG A 608 25.04 23.85 -22.15
N ASP A 609 25.27 24.01 -23.43
CA ASP A 609 26.60 23.94 -24.04
C ASP A 609 27.53 25.03 -23.48
N ALA A 610 27.01 26.26 -23.38
CA ALA A 610 27.73 27.40 -22.82
C ALA A 610 27.96 27.26 -21.29
N SER A 611 27.09 26.53 -20.59
CA SER A 611 27.19 26.33 -19.14
C SER A 611 28.28 25.33 -18.71
N LEU A 612 28.72 24.42 -19.59
CA LEU A 612 29.60 23.29 -19.22
C LEU A 612 30.95 23.75 -18.66
N THR A 613 31.59 24.72 -19.32
CA THR A 613 32.91 25.22 -18.89
C THR A 613 32.82 25.97 -17.56
N PRO A 614 31.90 26.94 -17.36
CA PRO A 614 31.70 27.57 -16.05
C PRO A 614 31.42 26.56 -14.92
N ILE A 615 30.62 25.53 -15.17
CA ILE A 615 30.32 24.50 -14.16
C ILE A 615 31.57 23.68 -13.82
N ALA A 616 32.34 23.24 -14.81
CA ALA A 616 33.56 22.47 -14.58
C ALA A 616 34.60 23.26 -13.77
N ASP A 617 34.79 24.54 -14.13
CA ASP A 617 35.74 25.42 -13.44
C ASP A 617 35.29 25.76 -12.02
N LEU A 618 33.98 25.95 -11.79
CA LEU A 618 33.41 26.11 -10.45
C LEU A 618 33.66 24.88 -9.57
N ILE A 619 33.38 23.68 -10.09
CA ILE A 619 33.58 22.42 -9.36
C ILE A 619 35.05 22.28 -8.97
N ALA A 620 35.97 22.49 -9.92
CA ALA A 620 37.40 22.38 -9.67
C ALA A 620 37.90 23.43 -8.65
N ALA A 621 37.45 24.68 -8.77
CA ALA A 621 37.84 25.74 -7.84
C ALA A 621 37.37 25.46 -6.41
N GLN A 622 36.13 24.99 -6.23
CA GLN A 622 35.63 24.62 -4.91
C GLN A 622 36.36 23.38 -4.36
N PHE A 623 36.59 22.37 -5.19
CA PHE A 623 37.33 21.17 -4.79
C PHE A 623 38.75 21.50 -4.33
N ALA A 624 39.45 22.39 -5.05
CA ALA A 624 40.79 22.85 -4.67
C ALA A 624 40.79 23.60 -3.33
N LYS A 625 39.75 24.38 -3.05
CA LYS A 625 39.60 25.12 -1.78
C LYS A 625 39.31 24.19 -0.60
N THR A 626 38.50 23.16 -0.79
CA THR A 626 38.12 22.21 0.26
C THR A 626 37.99 20.81 -0.35
N PRO A 627 39.09 20.04 -0.40
CA PRO A 627 39.07 18.68 -0.91
C PRO A 627 38.16 17.77 -0.08
N GLY A 628 37.45 16.87 -0.74
CA GLY A 628 36.56 15.92 -0.09
C GLY A 628 35.56 15.33 -1.08
N ASN A 629 34.53 14.67 -0.55
CA ASN A 629 33.49 14.07 -1.38
C ASN A 629 32.40 15.09 -1.75
N TYR A 630 32.16 15.23 -3.05
CA TYR A 630 31.10 16.07 -3.60
C TYR A 630 30.18 15.27 -4.51
N LEU A 631 28.93 15.72 -4.62
CA LEU A 631 27.94 15.15 -5.53
C LEU A 631 27.36 16.24 -6.43
N ALA A 632 27.51 16.09 -7.74
CA ALA A 632 27.02 17.01 -8.76
C ALA A 632 25.77 16.45 -9.45
N PHE A 633 24.67 17.21 -9.40
CA PHE A 633 23.35 16.83 -9.89
C PHE A 633 22.97 17.57 -11.16
N PHE A 634 22.52 16.82 -12.17
CA PHE A 634 22.13 17.33 -13.49
C PHE A 634 20.72 16.84 -13.88
N SER A 635 20.09 17.49 -14.87
CA SER A 635 18.73 17.17 -15.31
C SER A 635 18.62 15.89 -16.16
N SER A 636 19.71 15.42 -16.76
CA SER A 636 19.70 14.25 -17.65
C SER A 636 21.06 13.57 -17.68
N HIS A 637 21.09 12.29 -18.07
CA HIS A 637 22.33 11.53 -18.25
C HIS A 637 23.25 12.12 -19.32
N ASP A 638 22.66 12.73 -20.37
CA ASP A 638 23.42 13.42 -21.42
C ASP A 638 24.16 14.64 -20.85
N TYR A 639 23.43 15.54 -20.19
CA TYR A 639 24.03 16.76 -19.64
C TYR A 639 25.08 16.45 -18.55
N LEU A 640 24.80 15.45 -17.72
CA LEU A 640 25.74 14.88 -16.75
C LEU A 640 27.04 14.42 -17.42
N ALA A 641 26.94 13.59 -18.48
CA ALA A 641 28.11 13.04 -19.15
C ALA A 641 28.97 14.16 -19.76
N ARG A 642 28.33 15.11 -20.45
CA ARG A 642 29.01 16.25 -21.06
C ARG A 642 29.73 17.14 -20.04
N ALA A 643 29.13 17.36 -18.86
CA ALA A 643 29.76 18.12 -17.78
C ALA A 643 30.97 17.37 -17.18
N ALA A 644 30.85 16.05 -16.97
CA ALA A 644 31.94 15.22 -16.49
C ALA A 644 33.08 15.10 -17.51
N ASP A 645 32.78 14.99 -18.80
CA ASP A 645 33.76 15.01 -19.89
C ASP A 645 34.53 16.35 -19.88
N ARG A 646 33.80 17.47 -19.82
CA ARG A 646 34.41 18.81 -19.75
C ARG A 646 35.27 19.00 -18.49
N LEU A 647 34.90 18.41 -17.36
CA LEU A 647 35.72 18.41 -16.14
C LEU A 647 37.02 17.60 -16.34
N ALA A 648 36.94 16.40 -16.93
CA ALA A 648 38.11 15.57 -17.23
C ALA A 648 39.09 16.26 -18.18
N GLU A 649 38.56 16.91 -19.23
CA GLU A 649 39.36 17.63 -20.23
C GLU A 649 40.17 18.77 -19.61
N ARG A 650 39.57 19.54 -18.69
CA ARG A 650 40.18 20.76 -18.12
C ARG A 650 40.96 20.51 -16.84
N HIS A 651 40.52 19.54 -16.04
CA HIS A 651 41.04 19.25 -14.69
C HIS A 651 41.30 17.75 -14.52
N PRO A 652 42.22 17.14 -15.28
CA PRO A 652 42.39 15.68 -15.36
C PRO A 652 42.85 15.03 -14.04
N ALA A 653 43.42 15.81 -13.11
CA ALA A 653 43.85 15.31 -11.81
C ALA A 653 42.70 15.16 -10.79
N LEU A 654 41.50 15.69 -11.07
CA LEU A 654 40.37 15.67 -10.15
C LEU A 654 39.63 14.32 -10.23
N PRO A 655 39.58 13.52 -9.15
CA PRO A 655 38.90 12.23 -9.16
C PRO A 655 37.39 12.39 -9.38
N GLN A 656 36.85 11.75 -10.41
CA GLN A 656 35.42 11.80 -10.69
C GLN A 656 34.87 10.45 -11.15
N TRP A 657 33.59 10.22 -10.88
CA TRP A 657 32.86 9.03 -11.29
C TRP A 657 31.42 9.37 -11.64
N ARG A 658 30.81 8.56 -12.51
CA ARG A 658 29.45 8.78 -13.03
C ARG A 658 28.51 7.71 -12.52
N GLN A 659 27.26 8.09 -12.27
CA GLN A 659 26.23 7.10 -11.97
C GLN A 659 26.08 6.10 -13.14
N PRO A 660 25.89 4.80 -12.87
CA PRO A 660 25.65 3.82 -13.93
C PRO A 660 24.36 4.13 -14.69
N ARG A 661 24.29 3.70 -15.96
CA ARG A 661 23.04 3.71 -16.73
C ARG A 661 22.26 2.44 -16.40
N GLY A 662 21.06 2.58 -15.85
CA GLY A 662 20.16 1.44 -15.56
C GLY A 662 19.96 1.17 -14.07
N ALA A 663 19.26 0.07 -13.80
CA ALA A 663 18.73 -0.27 -12.47
C ALA A 663 19.57 -1.32 -11.70
N ASP A 664 20.78 -1.65 -12.15
CA ASP A 664 21.63 -2.66 -11.50
C ASP A 664 21.95 -2.25 -10.03
N PRO A 665 21.45 -2.99 -9.03
CA PRO A 665 21.71 -2.70 -7.62
C PRO A 665 23.19 -2.79 -7.26
N ALA A 666 23.97 -3.69 -7.89
CA ALA A 666 25.38 -3.87 -7.60
C ALA A 666 26.20 -2.65 -8.06
N ALA A 667 25.98 -2.20 -9.31
CA ALA A 667 26.60 -0.96 -9.80
C ALA A 667 26.19 0.27 -8.97
N ARG A 668 24.94 0.33 -8.49
CA ARG A 668 24.48 1.39 -7.58
C ARG A 668 25.24 1.37 -6.25
N ALA A 669 25.40 0.19 -5.64
CA ALA A 669 26.18 0.04 -4.41
C ALA A 669 27.64 0.44 -4.61
N ALA A 670 28.25 0.05 -5.74
CA ALA A 670 29.63 0.39 -6.07
C ALA A 670 29.83 1.91 -6.25
N PHE A 671 28.89 2.61 -6.88
CA PHE A 671 28.92 4.09 -6.98
C PHE A 671 28.88 4.74 -5.59
N LEU A 672 28.06 4.22 -4.68
CA LEU A 672 27.91 4.77 -3.32
C LEU A 672 29.10 4.45 -2.42
N ALA A 673 29.75 3.30 -2.62
CA ALA A 673 30.92 2.90 -1.87
C ALA A 673 32.10 3.88 -2.02
N GLN A 674 32.15 4.65 -3.11
CA GLN A 674 33.16 5.71 -3.31
C GLN A 674 33.06 6.85 -2.28
N PHE A 675 31.87 7.07 -1.71
CA PHE A 675 31.62 8.08 -0.68
C PHE A 675 32.00 7.55 0.72
N ALA A 676 33.29 7.29 0.90
CA ALA A 676 33.87 6.87 2.17
C ALA A 676 34.37 8.09 2.99
N PRO A 677 34.39 8.02 4.34
CA PRO A 677 35.00 9.05 5.17
C PRO A 677 36.45 9.32 4.74
N GLY A 678 36.86 10.60 4.69
CA GLY A 678 38.16 11.01 4.16
C GLY A 678 38.35 10.88 2.63
N GLY A 679 37.36 10.37 1.90
CA GLY A 679 37.38 10.26 0.44
C GLY A 679 37.42 11.63 -0.26
N GLN A 680 37.99 11.66 -1.47
CA GLN A 680 38.12 12.88 -2.26
C GLN A 680 37.72 12.62 -3.71
N GLY A 681 36.67 13.29 -4.15
CA GLY A 681 36.28 13.34 -5.56
C GLY A 681 34.84 13.79 -5.78
N VAL A 682 34.43 13.80 -7.04
CA VAL A 682 33.12 14.30 -7.47
C VAL A 682 32.34 13.17 -8.15
N GLY A 683 31.27 12.74 -7.50
CA GLY A 683 30.28 11.87 -8.13
C GLY A 683 29.30 12.69 -8.97
N PHE A 684 28.95 12.18 -10.14
CA PHE A 684 27.98 12.80 -11.05
C PHE A 684 26.69 11.98 -11.09
N ALA A 685 25.55 12.61 -10.79
CA ALA A 685 24.25 11.97 -10.71
C ALA A 685 23.12 12.79 -11.36
N VAL A 686 22.01 12.12 -11.72
CA VAL A 686 20.80 12.78 -12.21
C VAL A 686 19.90 13.15 -11.03
N LEU A 687 19.42 14.39 -11.01
CA LEU A 687 18.53 14.88 -9.96
C LEU A 687 17.18 14.14 -10.01
N GLY A 688 16.69 13.68 -8.85
CA GLY A 688 15.47 12.87 -8.75
C GLY A 688 15.64 11.40 -9.16
N GLY A 689 16.87 10.95 -9.46
CA GLY A 689 17.17 9.53 -9.63
C GLY A 689 17.40 8.81 -8.29
N ALA A 690 17.67 7.51 -8.35
CA ALA A 690 17.92 6.66 -7.18
C ALA A 690 19.07 7.13 -6.25
N PHE A 691 19.94 8.02 -6.72
CA PHE A 691 21.03 8.59 -5.92
C PHE A 691 20.65 9.92 -5.26
N ALA A 692 19.64 10.62 -5.79
CA ALA A 692 19.05 11.81 -5.19
C ALA A 692 18.02 11.46 -4.11
N GLU A 693 17.52 10.21 -4.07
CA GLU A 693 16.52 9.72 -3.12
C GLU A 693 16.98 8.46 -2.35
N GLY A 694 16.82 8.44 -1.03
CA GLY A 694 16.96 7.20 -0.22
C GLY A 694 18.37 6.70 0.11
N VAL A 695 19.43 7.39 -0.31
CA VAL A 695 20.81 7.09 0.13
C VAL A 695 21.15 7.87 1.41
N ASP A 696 21.97 7.33 2.31
CA ASP A 696 22.49 8.06 3.46
C ASP A 696 24.02 8.20 3.42
N LEU A 697 24.50 9.45 3.38
CA LEU A 697 25.93 9.81 3.30
C LEU A 697 26.25 10.84 4.41
N PRO A 698 26.23 10.44 5.69
CA PRO A 698 26.43 11.38 6.80
C PRO A 698 27.88 11.84 6.95
N GLY A 699 28.06 13.05 7.49
CA GLY A 699 29.37 13.62 7.84
C GLY A 699 30.31 13.78 6.64
N GLU A 700 31.57 13.38 6.83
CA GLU A 700 32.64 13.54 5.81
C GLU A 700 32.43 12.71 4.52
N ARG A 701 31.42 11.82 4.51
CA ARG A 701 31.05 11.07 3.30
C ARG A 701 30.50 11.98 2.21
N LEU A 702 29.96 13.15 2.54
CA LEU A 702 29.51 14.14 1.56
C LEU A 702 29.62 15.56 2.12
N ILE A 703 30.66 16.29 1.74
CA ILE A 703 30.93 17.65 2.25
C ILE A 703 30.34 18.76 1.38
N GLY A 704 29.82 18.42 0.20
CA GLY A 704 29.12 19.39 -0.62
C GLY A 704 28.37 18.83 -1.82
N ALA A 705 27.49 19.66 -2.37
CA ALA A 705 26.69 19.34 -3.53
C ALA A 705 26.65 20.49 -4.55
N PHE A 706 26.68 20.14 -5.83
CA PHE A 706 26.44 21.06 -6.93
C PHE A 706 25.10 20.69 -7.58
N VAL A 707 24.18 21.62 -7.71
CA VAL A 707 22.85 21.38 -8.28
C VAL A 707 22.69 22.27 -9.52
N ALA A 708 22.97 21.69 -10.69
CA ALA A 708 22.94 22.38 -11.99
C ALA A 708 21.60 22.16 -12.72
N THR A 709 20.49 22.33 -12.01
CA THR A 709 19.12 22.26 -12.55
C THR A 709 18.09 22.62 -11.47
N LEU A 710 16.92 23.10 -11.87
CA LEU A 710 15.75 23.23 -10.97
C LEU A 710 14.96 21.91 -10.82
N GLY A 711 15.37 20.84 -11.51
CA GLY A 711 14.70 19.54 -11.44
C GLY A 711 13.31 19.51 -12.08
N LEU A 712 12.96 20.53 -12.88
CA LEU A 712 11.67 20.64 -13.55
C LEU A 712 11.45 19.42 -14.45
N PRO A 713 10.28 18.74 -14.36
CA PRO A 713 9.84 17.76 -15.34
C PRO A 713 9.92 18.31 -16.77
N PRO A 714 10.18 17.47 -17.79
CA PRO A 714 10.21 17.91 -19.18
C PRO A 714 8.81 18.36 -19.63
N ALA A 715 8.74 19.33 -20.53
CA ALA A 715 7.50 19.83 -21.12
C ALA A 715 6.97 18.85 -22.19
N GLU A 716 6.61 17.65 -21.75
CA GLU A 716 6.01 16.60 -22.57
C GLU A 716 4.48 16.77 -22.62
N PRO A 717 3.79 16.27 -23.66
CA PRO A 717 2.34 16.40 -23.79
C PRO A 717 1.54 15.97 -22.55
N LEU A 718 1.94 14.89 -21.88
CA LEU A 718 1.29 14.41 -20.65
C LEU A 718 1.46 15.41 -19.48
N ASN A 719 2.63 16.03 -19.35
CA ASN A 719 2.87 17.03 -18.31
C ASN A 719 2.11 18.32 -18.61
N GLU A 720 2.01 18.74 -19.88
CA GLU A 720 1.18 19.88 -20.25
C GLU A 720 -0.31 19.64 -20.01
N LEU A 721 -0.80 18.42 -20.27
CA LEU A 721 -2.17 18.04 -19.91
C LEU A 721 -2.36 18.06 -18.38
N THR A 722 -1.39 17.52 -17.63
CA THR A 722 -1.42 17.55 -16.15
C THR A 722 -1.44 18.99 -15.65
N ARG A 723 -0.60 19.87 -16.22
CA ARG A 723 -0.57 21.31 -15.93
C ARG A 723 -1.95 21.93 -16.15
N ALA A 724 -2.53 21.75 -17.34
CA ALA A 724 -3.85 22.30 -17.65
C ALA A 724 -4.94 21.79 -16.70
N ARG A 725 -4.90 20.49 -16.34
CA ARG A 725 -5.88 19.88 -15.43
C ARG A 725 -5.77 20.42 -14.01
N LEU A 726 -4.55 20.53 -13.48
CA LEU A 726 -4.31 21.08 -12.15
C LEU A 726 -4.57 22.58 -12.10
N ASP A 727 -4.38 23.30 -13.22
CA ASP A 727 -4.77 24.70 -13.35
C ASP A 727 -6.29 24.88 -13.25
N ALA A 728 -7.05 24.04 -13.95
CA ALA A 728 -8.50 24.06 -13.88
C ALA A 728 -9.04 23.72 -12.48
N ALA A 729 -8.35 22.83 -11.75
CA ALA A 729 -8.76 22.41 -10.41
C ALA A 729 -8.35 23.42 -9.31
N PHE A 730 -7.16 24.03 -9.40
CA PHE A 730 -6.55 24.76 -8.28
C PHE A 730 -5.96 26.13 -8.65
N GLY A 731 -5.95 26.52 -9.93
CA GLY A 731 -5.34 27.76 -10.43
C GLY A 731 -3.81 27.82 -10.30
N GLN A 732 -3.15 26.68 -10.05
CA GLN A 732 -1.70 26.57 -9.81
C GLN A 732 -1.06 25.50 -10.71
N GLY A 733 -1.52 25.38 -11.96
CA GLY A 733 -1.13 24.26 -12.83
C GLY A 733 0.38 24.17 -13.07
N HIS A 734 1.04 25.29 -13.35
CA HIS A 734 2.50 25.31 -13.54
C HIS A 734 3.25 24.86 -12.28
N ASP A 735 2.83 25.35 -11.12
CA ASP A 735 3.56 25.11 -9.89
C ASP A 735 3.40 23.67 -9.39
N TYR A 736 2.19 23.12 -9.52
CA TYR A 736 1.89 21.76 -9.09
C TYR A 736 2.48 20.71 -10.03
N THR A 737 2.60 21.01 -11.32
CA THR A 737 3.19 20.09 -12.30
C THR A 737 4.71 20.19 -12.34
N TYR A 738 5.26 21.41 -12.31
CA TYR A 738 6.68 21.63 -12.59
C TYR A 738 7.49 22.14 -11.40
N LEU A 739 7.10 23.30 -10.85
CA LEU A 739 7.94 24.04 -9.91
C LEU A 739 8.12 23.30 -8.58
N TYR A 740 7.03 22.94 -7.90
CA TYR A 740 7.10 22.32 -6.58
C TYR A 740 7.76 20.93 -6.61
N PRO A 741 7.41 20.02 -7.54
CA PRO A 741 8.11 18.73 -7.66
C PRO A 741 9.60 18.90 -7.97
N GLY A 742 9.97 19.88 -8.81
CA GLY A 742 11.37 20.15 -9.15
C GLY A 742 12.18 20.67 -7.97
N LEU A 743 11.69 21.72 -7.31
CA LEU A 743 12.39 22.34 -6.17
C LEU A 743 12.47 21.40 -4.98
N ARG A 744 11.46 20.55 -4.77
CA ARG A 744 11.54 19.48 -3.77
C ARG A 744 12.76 18.60 -3.98
N LYS A 745 13.02 18.15 -5.22
CA LYS A 745 14.20 17.34 -5.54
C LYS A 745 15.49 18.08 -5.24
N VAL A 746 15.55 19.39 -5.52
CA VAL A 746 16.70 20.25 -5.18
C VAL A 746 16.93 20.28 -3.67
N VAL A 747 15.89 20.54 -2.88
CA VAL A 747 15.98 20.60 -1.41
C VAL A 747 16.40 19.25 -0.83
N GLN A 748 15.85 18.15 -1.34
CA GLN A 748 16.22 16.80 -0.93
C GLN A 748 17.67 16.46 -1.26
N ALA A 749 18.16 16.87 -2.44
CA ALA A 749 19.55 16.68 -2.84
C ALA A 749 20.51 17.49 -1.97
N ALA A 750 20.20 18.76 -1.70
CA ALA A 750 20.99 19.64 -0.84
C ALA A 750 20.98 19.18 0.64
N GLY A 751 19.83 18.72 1.13
CA GLY A 751 19.67 18.17 2.49
C GLY A 751 20.45 16.87 2.75
N ARG A 752 21.18 16.35 1.76
CA ARG A 752 22.12 15.22 1.94
C ARG A 752 23.44 15.66 2.55
N VAL A 753 23.82 16.92 2.36
CA VAL A 753 25.08 17.48 2.87
C VAL A 753 25.05 17.64 4.39
N ILE A 754 23.87 17.86 4.97
CA ILE A 754 23.69 18.08 6.40
C ILE A 754 22.65 17.10 6.95
N ARG A 755 23.08 16.21 7.85
CA ARG A 755 22.22 15.23 8.54
C ARG A 755 22.19 15.45 10.04
N THR A 756 23.31 15.87 10.62
CA THR A 756 23.49 16.12 12.05
C THR A 756 23.71 17.61 12.35
N PRO A 757 23.43 18.08 13.58
CA PRO A 757 23.74 19.45 14.01
C PRO A 757 25.25 19.79 14.01
N HIS A 758 26.13 18.81 13.77
CA HIS A 758 27.58 19.01 13.72
C HIS A 758 28.12 19.02 12.29
N ASP A 759 27.33 18.56 11.31
CA ASP A 759 27.75 18.54 9.92
C ASP A 759 27.94 19.97 9.42
N ARG A 760 28.91 20.12 8.50
CA ARG A 760 29.17 21.35 7.76
C ARG A 760 29.39 21.03 6.30
N GLY A 761 28.94 21.91 5.42
CA GLY A 761 29.19 21.70 3.99
C GLY A 761 28.76 22.83 3.09
N TRP A 762 28.85 22.55 1.79
CA TRP A 762 28.66 23.53 0.72
C TRP A 762 27.57 23.08 -0.25
N VAL A 763 26.66 23.98 -0.61
CA VAL A 763 25.67 23.73 -1.66
C VAL A 763 25.76 24.84 -2.68
N PHE A 764 25.94 24.46 -3.95
CA PHE A 764 25.94 25.38 -5.07
C PHE A 764 24.67 25.16 -5.89
N LEU A 765 23.80 26.17 -5.92
CA LEU A 765 22.60 26.19 -6.75
C LEU A 765 22.95 26.92 -8.05
N ILE A 766 23.16 26.16 -9.12
CA ILE A 766 23.71 26.67 -10.37
C ILE A 766 22.58 26.87 -11.38
N ASP A 767 21.96 28.05 -11.34
CA ASP A 767 21.04 28.59 -12.34
C ASP A 767 20.63 30.02 -11.94
N ASP A 768 20.45 30.93 -12.90
CA ASP A 768 19.91 32.27 -12.63
C ASP A 768 18.51 32.24 -11.98
N ARG A 769 17.70 31.20 -12.27
CA ARG A 769 16.32 31.08 -11.78
C ARG A 769 16.25 30.94 -10.26
N PHE A 770 17.31 30.49 -9.59
CA PHE A 770 17.33 30.42 -8.12
C PHE A 770 17.24 31.79 -7.43
N ARG A 771 17.50 32.90 -8.14
CA ARG A 771 17.31 34.25 -7.60
C ARG A 771 15.85 34.72 -7.61
N ARG A 772 14.98 34.06 -8.38
CA ARG A 772 13.59 34.48 -8.54
C ARG A 772 12.84 34.38 -7.20
N PRO A 773 12.05 35.39 -6.81
CA PRO A 773 11.36 35.41 -5.51
C PRO A 773 10.51 34.17 -5.24
N GLU A 774 9.78 33.69 -6.25
CA GLU A 774 8.94 32.50 -6.17
C GLU A 774 9.74 31.22 -5.91
N VAL A 775 10.96 31.11 -6.45
CA VAL A 775 11.85 29.97 -6.20
C VAL A 775 12.45 30.06 -4.80
N ARG A 776 12.91 31.25 -4.39
CA ARG A 776 13.54 31.46 -3.08
C ARG A 776 12.60 31.14 -1.92
N ARG A 777 11.31 31.40 -2.07
CA ARG A 777 10.28 31.09 -1.05
C ARG A 777 10.10 29.58 -0.82
N LEU A 778 10.52 28.74 -1.77
CA LEU A 778 10.41 27.27 -1.68
C LEU A 778 11.69 26.62 -1.13
N LEU A 779 12.78 27.39 -0.98
CA LEU A 779 13.99 26.90 -0.33
C LEU A 779 13.83 26.94 1.19
N PRO A 780 14.52 26.07 1.95
CA PRO A 780 14.44 26.06 3.40
C PRO A 780 14.79 27.42 4.00
N GLY A 781 13.91 27.95 4.86
CA GLY A 781 14.04 29.31 5.41
C GLY A 781 15.30 29.53 6.27
N TRP A 782 15.92 28.46 6.79
CA TRP A 782 17.16 28.53 7.55
C TRP A 782 18.42 28.66 6.66
N TRP A 783 18.30 28.53 5.33
CA TRP A 783 19.44 28.72 4.43
C TRP A 783 19.78 30.20 4.30
N ARG A 784 21.02 30.56 4.64
CA ARG A 784 21.58 31.88 4.29
C ARG A 784 22.13 31.82 2.87
N LEU A 785 21.34 32.32 1.92
CA LEU A 785 21.70 32.36 0.50
C LEU A 785 22.73 33.46 0.26
N ALA A 786 23.89 33.09 -0.31
CA ALA A 786 24.88 34.03 -0.83
C ALA A 786 24.88 33.99 -2.37
N ASP A 787 25.08 35.13 -3.01
CA ASP A 787 25.30 35.23 -4.47
C ASP A 787 26.79 35.00 -4.82
#